data_AF-F2ANK4-F1
#
_entry.id   AF-F2ANK4-F1
#
_cell.length_a   1.000
_cell.length_b   1.000
_cell.length_c   1.000
_cell.angle_alpha   90.00
_cell.angle_beta   90.00
_cell.angle_gamma   90.00
#
_symmetry.space_group_name_H-M   'P 1'
#
loop_
_entity.id
_entity.type
_entity.pdbx_description
1 polymer ?
#
loop_
_entity_poly.entity_id
_entity_poly.type
_entity_poly.pdbx_seq_one_letter_code
_entity_poly.pdbx_strand_id
1 'polypeptide(L)'
;MNTLSDQLVLWVVNVLIHSTVLTAVLLCVAMLFRKRAAMRYWILCCGLLLVLASPAVSALVQCKGGGWLTLALPNENVPTMASVASEQLARARESPMQRLPTQNGNAFITPPVPDANRADEAANASITSEPTSAIDVPTKPSAASTVDSGSLMQLLKIITTAATVIWALGATLLLVRMATGWIRLAGILQRAGLIDAPDYVSMFTKACALAGCHEERTPRLLASDEVTCPFAAGILTGSVVLPKRLIDDSSPIELADVLVHEVAHIVRRDQIVVLLQNIVAAIYWPHPLVGKLNCELARAREEVCDNFVLATTDAPIYSRALLSFAQLVQQPETVPGSVGFFTSHWKLEQRVAGLLDETRDKQTLVSKRGWAFVLVSAASLLAAIYVGTVTVATAQVNDELTVEEPLESKTVQVRGQVLKPDGSPASGAKVRSAASVYADMRGLLGERFETTMVEVTADEKGQFEISVDTQPYGDLPVRGTKWEDHWKYTVISATMPGFAGQFVKFKDVEESDAITLQLVEDTTIRGRIIGLEGQPISGVTVNIGDIWVPREGNLDVWLSAVENGEPAWTAVKHLSRQCEPRILGVPETVTSDENGEFEVYGLGRERCVDMHAHGNGIALDHFKVVSRSTDPLSWDETGSTDSPITVYGAKFTLTGRPSRTVTGTVTDAETGSPLAGADVAISKISGENIVKLWLLPTETNEQGSFRIAGMPKGNGNQLMVRPTDDQPYFMREIDVPDSDGMDPIAIDIQLHRGIWIEGNVVDKQSREPVAGARVHYLPLLTNKFADDLPEFDRGYVDGQQDRYQTDAEGKFRLVGLPGPAVIGVESIHQSFQSGVGYKELTVPKDANSKWMQTYSNPIVPGPKWPNSMIQIEPDEGTKKIQLDFELVPGP
;
A
#
# COMPACT_ATOMS: atom_id res chain seq x y z
N MET A 1 -1.39 24.33 28.25
CA MET A 1 -1.71 22.89 28.03
C MET A 1 -0.69 22.05 28.78
N ASN A 2 -1.10 21.01 29.53
CA ASN A 2 -0.19 20.15 30.30
C ASN A 2 0.54 19.17 29.37
N THR A 3 1.81 19.45 29.08
CA THR A 3 2.74 18.63 28.28
C THR A 3 2.78 17.15 28.71
N LEU A 4 2.49 16.86 29.98
CA LEU A 4 2.41 15.51 30.54
C LEU A 4 1.26 14.65 29.98
N SER A 5 0.09 15.22 29.67
CA SER A 5 -1.04 14.42 29.16
C SER A 5 -0.78 13.92 27.75
N ASP A 6 -0.15 14.76 26.93
CA ASP A 6 0.04 14.49 25.52
C ASP A 6 1.19 13.48 25.30
N GLN A 7 2.21 13.52 26.17
CA GLN A 7 3.25 12.48 26.23
C GLN A 7 2.70 11.13 26.68
N LEU A 8 1.76 11.11 27.63
CA LEU A 8 1.16 9.87 28.12
C LEU A 8 0.31 9.18 27.03
N VAL A 9 -0.46 9.93 26.24
CA VAL A 9 -1.23 9.39 25.12
C VAL A 9 -0.29 8.79 24.05
N LEU A 10 0.77 9.51 23.69
CA LEU A 10 1.75 9.02 22.71
C LEU A 10 2.49 7.78 23.20
N TRP A 11 2.80 7.70 24.49
CA TRP A 11 3.39 6.52 25.12
C TRP A 11 2.48 5.30 25.01
N VAL A 12 1.21 5.42 25.38
CA VAL A 12 0.24 4.31 25.30
C VAL A 12 0.12 3.79 23.87
N VAL A 13 0.03 4.67 22.87
CA VAL A 13 -0.08 4.28 21.46
C VAL A 13 1.16 3.51 20.99
N ASN A 14 2.36 4.01 21.31
CA ASN A 14 3.61 3.33 20.95
C ASN A 14 3.70 1.94 21.61
N VAL A 15 3.30 1.81 22.87
CA VAL A 15 3.30 0.50 23.58
C VAL A 15 2.38 -0.50 22.90
N LEU A 16 1.18 -0.09 22.47
CA LEU A 16 0.23 -0.96 21.77
C LEU A 16 0.77 -1.43 20.42
N ILE A 17 1.36 -0.53 19.63
CA ILE A 17 1.95 -0.86 18.33
C ILE A 17 3.11 -1.84 18.51
N HIS A 18 4.06 -1.53 19.41
CA HIS A 18 5.23 -2.37 19.65
C HIS A 18 4.84 -3.76 20.15
N SER A 19 3.94 -3.84 21.14
CA SER A 19 3.49 -5.13 21.67
C SER A 19 2.74 -5.97 20.62
N THR A 20 1.94 -5.34 19.75
CA THR A 20 1.22 -6.03 18.66
C THR A 20 2.17 -6.62 17.63
N VAL A 21 3.04 -5.79 17.04
CA VAL A 21 3.96 -6.20 15.97
C VAL A 21 4.94 -7.25 16.46
N LEU A 22 5.54 -7.02 17.63
CA LEU A 22 6.46 -7.95 18.27
C LEU A 22 5.82 -9.33 18.46
N THR A 23 4.62 -9.35 19.05
CA THR A 23 3.91 -10.61 19.33
C THR A 23 3.56 -11.35 18.04
N ALA A 24 3.14 -10.64 16.99
CA ALA A 24 2.85 -11.23 15.69
C ALA A 24 4.09 -11.91 15.08
N VAL A 25 5.23 -11.22 15.05
CA VAL A 25 6.48 -11.77 14.50
C VAL A 25 6.94 -12.99 15.30
N LEU A 26 6.91 -12.93 16.63
CA LEU A 26 7.31 -14.04 17.49
C LEU A 26 6.42 -15.28 17.30
N LEU A 27 5.12 -15.09 17.13
CA LEU A 27 4.20 -16.18 16.82
C LEU A 27 4.52 -16.81 15.45
N CYS A 28 4.82 -16.00 14.43
CA CYS A 28 5.24 -16.49 13.12
C CYS A 28 6.56 -17.28 13.19
N VAL A 29 7.55 -16.78 13.92
CA VAL A 29 8.83 -17.48 14.12
C VAL A 29 8.62 -18.77 14.90
N ALA A 30 7.79 -18.76 15.95
CA ALA A 30 7.44 -19.95 16.72
C ALA A 30 6.78 -21.04 15.87
N MET A 31 6.01 -20.67 14.83
CA MET A 31 5.41 -21.63 13.89
C MET A 31 6.46 -22.38 13.06
N LEU A 32 7.59 -21.74 12.71
CA LEU A 32 8.69 -22.39 11.97
C LEU A 32 9.34 -23.52 12.79
N PHE A 33 9.30 -23.42 14.13
CA PHE A 33 9.86 -24.41 15.04
C PHE A 33 8.80 -25.34 15.65
N ARG A 34 7.67 -25.57 14.96
CA ARG A 34 6.54 -26.38 15.46
C ARG A 34 6.92 -27.77 15.98
N LYS A 35 7.96 -28.40 15.43
CA LYS A 35 8.45 -29.74 15.83
C LYS A 35 9.46 -29.73 16.97
N ARG A 36 10.02 -28.56 17.32
CA ARG A 36 11.07 -28.39 18.33
C ARG A 36 10.54 -27.64 19.54
N ALA A 37 9.86 -28.35 20.43
CA ALA A 37 9.19 -27.79 21.60
C ALA A 37 10.11 -26.92 22.48
N ALA A 38 11.36 -27.34 22.72
CA ALA A 38 12.32 -26.58 23.52
C ALA A 38 12.72 -25.24 22.89
N MET A 39 12.91 -25.18 21.56
CA MET A 39 13.18 -23.93 20.84
C MET A 39 11.97 -23.00 20.89
N ARG A 40 10.79 -23.54 20.61
CA ARG A 40 9.53 -22.78 20.63
C ARG A 40 9.28 -22.18 22.01
N TYR A 41 9.50 -22.95 23.07
CA TYR A 41 9.40 -22.49 24.45
C TYR A 41 10.30 -21.27 24.71
N TRP A 42 11.59 -21.34 24.39
CA TRP A 42 12.52 -20.24 24.66
C TRP A 42 12.28 -19.01 23.77
N ILE A 43 11.85 -19.19 22.51
CA ILE A 43 11.43 -18.08 21.63
C ILE A 43 10.23 -17.36 22.26
N LEU A 44 9.22 -18.10 22.72
CA LEU A 44 8.02 -17.51 23.32
C LEU A 44 8.29 -16.90 24.71
N CYS A 45 9.19 -17.49 25.52
CA CYS A 45 9.67 -16.89 26.76
C CYS A 45 10.40 -15.57 26.52
N CYS A 46 11.27 -15.52 25.50
CA CYS A 46 11.92 -14.28 25.08
C CYS A 46 10.87 -13.26 24.65
N GLY A 47 9.88 -13.70 23.88
CA GLY A 47 8.75 -12.88 23.48
C GLY A 47 7.97 -12.25 24.64
N LEU A 48 7.68 -13.07 25.65
CA LEU A 48 7.01 -12.61 26.88
C LEU A 48 7.83 -11.52 27.59
N LEU A 49 9.15 -11.68 27.68
CA LEU A 49 10.04 -10.68 28.28
C LEU A 49 10.10 -9.39 27.46
N LEU A 50 10.13 -9.50 26.12
CA LEU A 50 10.14 -8.34 25.23
C LEU A 50 8.83 -7.55 25.30
N VAL A 51 7.67 -8.24 25.38
CA VAL A 51 6.36 -7.60 25.58
C VAL A 51 6.28 -6.91 26.95
N LEU A 52 6.88 -7.49 27.98
CA LEU A 52 6.98 -6.86 29.30
C LEU A 52 7.92 -5.63 29.30
N ALA A 53 9.00 -5.67 28.51
CA ALA A 53 9.97 -4.60 28.40
C ALA A 53 9.54 -3.44 27.47
N SER A 54 8.59 -3.68 26.56
CA SER A 54 8.15 -2.71 25.56
C SER A 54 7.69 -1.36 26.13
N PRO A 55 7.01 -1.26 27.29
CA PRO A 55 6.63 0.03 27.87
C PRO A 55 7.84 0.85 28.34
N ALA A 56 8.83 0.18 28.94
CA ALA A 56 10.06 0.82 29.39
C ALA A 56 10.93 1.29 28.22
N VAL A 57 11.04 0.47 27.16
CA VAL A 57 11.75 0.84 25.92
C VAL A 57 11.07 2.04 25.26
N SER A 58 9.74 2.01 25.13
CA SER A 58 8.98 3.12 24.55
C SER A 58 9.14 4.42 25.34
N ALA A 59 9.16 4.35 26.68
CA ALA A 59 9.43 5.52 27.54
C ALA A 59 10.85 6.06 27.34
N LEU A 60 11.86 5.17 27.31
CA LEU A 60 13.26 5.56 27.17
C LEU A 60 13.54 6.23 25.83
N VAL A 61 12.91 5.77 24.75
CA VAL A 61 13.05 6.37 23.43
C VAL A 61 12.38 7.74 23.36
N GLN A 62 11.19 7.88 23.95
CA GLN A 62 10.50 9.18 24.05
C GLN A 62 11.32 10.22 24.85
N CYS A 63 11.99 9.81 25.94
CA CYS A 63 12.85 10.72 26.70
C CYS A 63 14.08 11.20 25.92
N LYS A 64 14.56 10.46 24.92
CA LYS A 64 15.75 10.80 24.13
C LYS A 64 15.44 11.55 22.82
N GLY A 65 14.17 11.75 22.49
CA GLY A 65 13.74 12.47 21.27
C GLY A 65 14.10 11.78 19.94
N GLY A 66 14.71 10.60 19.96
CA GLY A 66 15.03 9.84 18.76
C GLY A 66 13.83 9.03 18.31
N GLY A 67 13.07 9.54 17.34
CA GLY A 67 12.02 8.79 16.65
C GLY A 67 12.16 8.97 15.14
N TRP A 68 11.72 7.97 14.37
CA TRP A 68 11.75 7.99 12.91
C TRP A 68 10.63 8.86 12.31
N LEU A 69 9.54 9.05 13.05
CA LEU A 69 8.40 9.86 12.62
C LEU A 69 8.10 10.94 13.66
N THR A 70 8.14 12.20 13.24
CA THR A 70 7.89 13.37 14.08
C THR A 70 6.47 13.90 13.85
N LEU A 71 5.60 13.79 14.84
CA LEU A 71 4.25 14.39 14.79
C LEU A 71 4.31 15.82 15.33
N ALA A 72 4.00 16.82 14.49
CA ALA A 72 3.81 18.20 14.90
C ALA A 72 2.35 18.41 15.35
N LEU A 73 2.14 18.94 16.56
CA LEU A 73 0.80 19.31 17.05
C LEU A 73 0.60 20.83 16.91
N PRO A 74 -0.57 21.31 16.47
CA PRO A 74 -0.85 22.74 16.36
C PRO A 74 -0.93 23.40 17.74
N ASN A 75 -0.25 24.54 17.92
CA ASN A 75 -0.41 25.37 19.11
C ASN A 75 -1.61 26.31 18.93
N GLU A 76 -2.64 26.14 19.77
CA GLU A 76 -3.69 27.13 19.96
C GLU A 76 -3.10 28.29 20.79
N ASN A 77 -2.80 29.43 20.16
CA ASN A 77 -2.88 30.80 20.71
C ASN A 77 -2.19 31.80 19.76
N VAL A 78 -2.95 32.46 18.88
CA VAL A 78 -2.57 33.78 18.33
C VAL A 78 -3.82 34.66 18.30
N PRO A 79 -3.77 35.91 18.81
CA PRO A 79 -4.91 36.81 18.83
C PRO A 79 -5.14 37.53 17.49
N THR A 80 -6.42 37.80 17.23
CA THR A 80 -7.00 38.58 16.14
C THR A 80 -6.35 39.96 15.94
N MET A 81 -5.91 40.28 14.71
CA MET A 81 -5.86 41.66 14.20
C MET A 81 -6.20 41.69 12.70
N ALA A 82 -7.49 41.89 12.43
CA ALA A 82 -8.00 42.32 11.14
C ALA A 82 -8.08 43.85 11.16
N SER A 83 -7.46 44.52 10.17
CA SER A 83 -7.87 45.79 9.54
C SER A 83 -6.67 46.67 9.11
N VAL A 84 -5.96 46.32 8.03
CA VAL A 84 -5.16 47.32 7.24
C VAL A 84 -5.06 46.94 5.75
N ALA A 85 -5.19 45.67 5.35
CA ALA A 85 -4.82 45.22 3.99
C ALA A 85 -5.75 45.63 2.81
N SER A 86 -6.82 46.41 3.05
CA SER A 86 -7.83 46.72 2.03
C SER A 86 -7.50 47.88 1.07
N GLU A 87 -6.36 48.56 1.19
CA GLU A 87 -6.05 49.74 0.35
C GLU A 87 -4.94 49.52 -0.70
N GLN A 88 -4.16 48.43 -0.65
CA GLN A 88 -3.03 48.24 -1.58
C GLN A 88 -3.33 47.35 -2.81
N LEU A 89 -4.42 46.58 -2.80
CA LEU A 89 -4.74 45.62 -3.88
C LEU A 89 -5.25 46.27 -5.18
N ALA A 90 -5.54 47.57 -5.18
CA ALA A 90 -6.16 48.26 -6.33
C ALA A 90 -5.16 48.72 -7.42
N ARG A 91 -3.85 48.50 -7.27
CA ARG A 91 -2.83 49.10 -8.16
C ARG A 91 -2.01 48.15 -9.05
N ALA A 92 -2.15 46.83 -8.91
CA ALA A 92 -1.25 45.86 -9.57
C ALA A 92 -1.84 45.17 -10.82
N ARG A 93 -3.04 45.56 -11.30
CA ARG A 93 -3.78 44.84 -12.35
C ARG A 93 -3.43 45.19 -13.81
N GLU A 94 -2.31 45.85 -14.10
CA GLU A 94 -1.95 46.22 -15.48
C GLU A 94 -0.57 45.69 -15.89
N SER A 95 -0.51 44.50 -16.51
CA SER A 95 0.46 44.12 -17.57
C SER A 95 0.09 42.78 -18.25
N PRO A 96 0.15 42.65 -19.60
CA PRO A 96 -0.27 41.43 -20.31
C PRO A 96 0.93 40.55 -20.74
N MET A 97 0.83 39.23 -20.57
CA MET A 97 1.77 38.23 -21.13
C MET A 97 1.11 37.37 -22.22
N GLN A 98 1.86 37.15 -23.30
CA GLN A 98 1.42 36.69 -24.62
C GLN A 98 1.60 35.17 -24.77
N ARG A 99 0.53 34.42 -25.11
CA ARG A 99 0.58 32.99 -25.47
C ARG A 99 1.07 32.80 -26.91
N LEU A 100 1.93 31.81 -27.17
CA LEU A 100 2.30 31.37 -28.52
C LEU A 100 1.31 30.29 -29.03
N PRO A 101 1.02 30.23 -30.34
CA PRO A 101 0.05 29.30 -30.90
C PRO A 101 0.65 27.90 -31.15
N THR A 102 -0.09 26.86 -30.77
CA THR A 102 0.20 25.47 -31.10
C THR A 102 -0.08 25.19 -32.58
N GLN A 103 0.90 24.59 -33.28
CA GLN A 103 0.72 24.03 -34.61
C GLN A 103 -0.05 22.70 -34.49
N ASN A 104 -1.30 22.69 -34.96
CA ASN A 104 -2.04 21.47 -35.23
C ASN A 104 -1.41 20.74 -36.42
N GLY A 105 -0.65 19.67 -36.15
CA GLY A 105 -0.17 18.72 -37.14
C GLY A 105 -0.88 17.37 -36.98
N ASN A 106 -1.95 17.16 -37.75
CA ASN A 106 -2.31 15.92 -38.45
C ASN A 106 -3.77 16.00 -38.95
N ALA A 107 -3.94 16.71 -40.07
CA ALA A 107 -5.12 16.52 -40.91
C ALA A 107 -4.90 15.26 -41.76
N PHE A 108 -5.79 14.27 -41.60
CA PHE A 108 -5.92 13.15 -42.52
C PHE A 108 -6.17 13.66 -43.94
N ILE A 109 -5.26 13.38 -44.86
CA ILE A 109 -5.47 13.63 -46.29
C ILE A 109 -6.36 12.51 -46.82
N THR A 110 -7.62 12.83 -47.09
CA THR A 110 -8.41 12.13 -48.11
C THR A 110 -8.56 13.07 -49.32
N PRO A 111 -8.44 12.57 -50.56
CA PRO A 111 -8.58 13.42 -51.75
C PRO A 111 -10.07 13.68 -52.07
N PRO A 112 -10.48 14.92 -52.39
CA PRO A 112 -11.84 15.19 -52.86
C PRO A 112 -11.89 15.31 -54.40
N VAL A 113 -12.97 14.79 -54.98
CA VAL A 113 -13.47 15.13 -56.33
C VAL A 113 -14.71 16.03 -56.14
N PRO A 114 -14.94 17.04 -57.01
CA PRO A 114 -15.62 18.29 -56.64
C PRO A 114 -17.06 18.44 -57.16
N ASP A 115 -17.83 19.33 -56.51
CA ASP A 115 -18.84 20.30 -57.05
C ASP A 115 -19.86 20.65 -55.94
N ALA A 116 -20.52 21.82 -55.82
CA ALA A 116 -20.41 23.18 -56.35
C ALA A 116 -21.47 24.08 -55.65
N ASN A 117 -21.22 25.40 -55.58
CA ASN A 117 -22.12 26.57 -55.38
C ASN A 117 -22.52 27.00 -53.94
N ARG A 118 -22.03 28.16 -53.43
CA ARG A 118 -22.45 29.60 -53.62
C ARG A 118 -23.78 29.95 -52.89
N ALA A 119 -23.99 31.06 -52.15
CA ALA A 119 -23.25 32.32 -51.92
C ALA A 119 -23.90 33.14 -50.76
N ASP A 120 -23.11 34.02 -50.10
CA ASP A 120 -23.30 35.44 -49.63
C ASP A 120 -24.59 35.87 -48.85
N GLU A 121 -24.67 36.84 -47.90
CA GLU A 121 -23.85 37.94 -47.35
C GLU A 121 -24.61 38.54 -46.11
N ALA A 122 -23.98 38.86 -44.98
CA ALA A 122 -23.59 40.19 -44.45
C ALA A 122 -24.53 41.00 -43.47
N ALA A 123 -23.93 41.32 -42.31
CA ALA A 123 -23.84 42.62 -41.61
C ALA A 123 -24.86 43.14 -40.53
N ASN A 124 -24.29 43.32 -39.32
CA ASN A 124 -24.38 44.44 -38.33
C ASN A 124 -25.73 44.99 -37.80
N ALA A 125 -25.88 44.98 -36.46
CA ALA A 125 -25.87 46.19 -35.59
C ALA A 125 -26.12 45.87 -34.10
N SER A 126 -25.41 46.59 -33.23
CA SER A 126 -25.48 46.62 -31.76
C SER A 126 -26.82 47.10 -31.19
N ILE A 127 -27.15 46.76 -29.94
CA ILE A 127 -27.80 47.64 -28.93
C ILE A 127 -27.68 47.05 -27.50
N THR A 128 -27.15 47.92 -26.64
CA THR A 128 -27.31 48.16 -25.20
C THR A 128 -28.36 47.37 -24.39
N SER A 129 -27.95 46.93 -23.19
CA SER A 129 -28.83 46.46 -22.10
C SER A 129 -28.69 47.36 -20.86
N GLU A 130 -29.82 47.87 -20.36
CA GLU A 130 -29.97 48.38 -18.98
C GLU A 130 -30.71 47.35 -18.11
N PRO A 131 -30.54 47.39 -16.76
CA PRO A 131 -30.89 46.31 -15.85
C PRO A 131 -32.22 46.55 -15.12
N THR A 132 -32.82 45.52 -14.52
CA THR A 132 -33.91 45.70 -13.54
C THR A 132 -33.91 44.62 -12.45
N SER A 133 -33.57 45.13 -11.25
CA SER A 133 -34.17 44.93 -9.93
C SER A 133 -34.18 43.58 -9.20
N ALA A 134 -33.52 43.66 -8.04
CA ALA A 134 -33.59 42.84 -6.85
C ALA A 134 -35.00 42.65 -6.26
N ILE A 135 -35.18 41.53 -5.55
CA ILE A 135 -36.17 41.35 -4.49
C ILE A 135 -35.44 40.87 -3.24
N ASP A 136 -35.58 41.65 -2.17
CA ASP A 136 -35.11 41.43 -0.81
C ASP A 136 -36.17 40.66 0.01
N VAL A 137 -35.78 39.64 0.78
CA VAL A 137 -36.60 39.00 1.84
C VAL A 137 -35.70 38.63 3.03
N PRO A 138 -36.15 38.84 4.29
CA PRO A 138 -35.29 39.35 5.36
C PRO A 138 -34.64 38.27 6.24
N THR A 139 -33.41 38.54 6.65
CA THR A 139 -32.66 37.84 7.69
C THR A 139 -33.25 38.05 9.09
N LYS A 140 -33.55 36.94 9.78
CA LYS A 140 -33.66 36.89 11.24
C LYS A 140 -32.53 35.99 11.77
N PRO A 141 -31.69 36.44 12.71
CA PRO A 141 -30.58 35.62 13.20
C PRO A 141 -31.10 34.58 14.19
N SER A 142 -31.03 33.31 13.83
CA SER A 142 -31.10 32.20 14.79
C SER A 142 -29.67 31.87 15.20
N ALA A 143 -29.35 32.13 16.47
CA ALA A 143 -28.05 31.84 17.06
C ALA A 143 -27.73 30.35 16.96
N ALA A 144 -26.88 29.97 16.01
CA ALA A 144 -26.27 28.65 15.97
C ALA A 144 -25.05 28.66 16.90
N SER A 145 -25.11 27.79 17.91
CA SER A 145 -24.08 27.61 18.91
C SER A 145 -22.79 27.08 18.27
N THR A 146 -21.72 27.84 18.38
CA THR A 146 -20.36 27.40 18.05
C THR A 146 -19.97 26.26 19.00
N VAL A 147 -19.83 25.03 18.48
CA VAL A 147 -19.16 23.96 19.23
C VAL A 147 -17.66 24.18 19.11
N ASP A 148 -17.11 24.69 20.19
CA ASP A 148 -15.71 25.01 20.47
C ASP A 148 -14.74 23.90 20.03
N SER A 149 -13.70 24.22 19.23
CA SER A 149 -12.65 23.28 18.84
C SER A 149 -11.87 22.72 20.05
N GLY A 150 -11.92 23.41 21.18
CA GLY A 150 -11.46 22.90 22.48
C GLY A 150 -12.19 21.62 22.92
N SER A 151 -13.43 21.39 22.46
CA SER A 151 -14.27 20.25 22.87
C SER A 151 -13.81 18.90 22.28
N LEU A 152 -13.30 18.83 21.04
CA LEU A 152 -12.84 17.55 20.46
C LEU A 152 -11.49 17.08 21.04
N MET A 153 -10.58 18.02 21.29
CA MET A 153 -9.31 17.72 21.98
C MET A 153 -9.57 17.34 23.43
N GLN A 154 -10.54 17.99 24.09
CA GLN A 154 -11.04 17.56 25.40
C GLN A 154 -11.70 16.18 25.33
N LEU A 155 -12.50 15.87 24.31
CA LEU A 155 -13.17 14.58 24.17
C LEU A 155 -12.15 13.44 23.94
N LEU A 156 -11.14 13.63 23.10
CA LEU A 156 -10.05 12.67 22.92
C LEU A 156 -9.24 12.49 24.20
N LYS A 157 -8.97 13.57 24.94
CA LYS A 157 -8.33 13.50 26.27
C LYS A 157 -9.22 12.74 27.26
N ILE A 158 -10.52 12.97 27.25
CA ILE A 158 -11.49 12.26 28.11
C ILE A 158 -11.54 10.78 27.74
N ILE A 159 -11.62 10.41 26.46
CA ILE A 159 -11.69 9.03 26.00
C ILE A 159 -10.39 8.29 26.32
N THR A 160 -9.23 8.88 26.01
CA THR A 160 -7.93 8.26 26.29
C THR A 160 -7.67 8.14 27.80
N THR A 161 -8.06 9.14 28.59
CA THR A 161 -7.99 9.07 30.07
C THR A 161 -8.94 8.00 30.60
N ALA A 162 -10.20 7.96 30.13
CA ALA A 162 -11.18 6.96 30.52
C ALA A 162 -10.71 5.55 30.14
N ALA A 163 -10.18 5.35 28.93
CA ALA A 163 -9.63 4.08 28.48
C ALA A 163 -8.42 3.66 29.34
N THR A 164 -7.53 4.59 29.69
CA THR A 164 -6.39 4.33 30.58
C THR A 164 -6.84 3.95 31.99
N VAL A 165 -7.87 4.61 32.52
CA VAL A 165 -8.47 4.29 33.82
C VAL A 165 -9.15 2.92 33.79
N ILE A 166 -9.97 2.63 32.77
CA ILE A 166 -10.63 1.32 32.59
C ILE A 166 -9.58 0.21 32.48
N TRP A 167 -8.53 0.44 31.68
CA TRP A 167 -7.41 -0.48 31.55
C TRP A 167 -6.72 -0.72 32.91
N ALA A 168 -6.39 0.35 33.64
CA ALA A 168 -5.72 0.26 34.94
C ALA A 168 -6.60 -0.44 35.99
N LEU A 169 -7.91 -0.18 36.00
CA LEU A 169 -8.87 -0.86 36.86
C LEU A 169 -8.96 -2.35 36.54
N GLY A 170 -9.07 -2.71 35.25
CA GLY A 170 -9.09 -4.10 34.80
C GLY A 170 -7.79 -4.84 35.17
N ALA A 171 -6.64 -4.23 34.89
CA ALA A 171 -5.34 -4.78 35.25
C ALA A 171 -5.20 -4.94 36.77
N THR A 172 -5.58 -3.92 37.56
CA THR A 172 -5.55 -3.98 39.03
C THR A 172 -6.46 -5.08 39.57
N LEU A 173 -7.69 -5.19 39.07
CA LEU A 173 -8.62 -6.25 39.47
C LEU A 173 -8.05 -7.64 39.20
N LEU A 174 -7.45 -7.85 38.03
CA LEU A 174 -6.83 -9.12 37.65
C LEU A 174 -5.56 -9.41 38.46
N LEU A 175 -4.75 -8.40 38.77
CA LEU A 175 -3.57 -8.52 39.63
C LEU A 175 -3.95 -8.81 41.10
N VAL A 176 -5.00 -8.18 41.62
CA VAL A 176 -5.53 -8.48 42.96
C VAL A 176 -6.10 -9.88 43.00
N ARG A 177 -6.90 -10.27 41.99
CA ARG A 177 -7.39 -11.65 41.84
C ARG A 177 -6.23 -12.64 41.82
N MET A 178 -5.18 -12.36 41.06
CA MET A 178 -3.94 -13.13 41.05
C MET A 178 -3.32 -13.23 42.45
N ALA A 179 -3.11 -12.11 43.13
CA ALA A 179 -2.51 -12.09 44.47
C ALA A 179 -3.33 -12.91 45.47
N THR A 180 -4.67 -12.83 45.43
CA THR A 180 -5.54 -13.66 46.26
C THR A 180 -5.41 -15.14 45.93
N GLY A 181 -5.25 -15.51 44.66
CA GLY A 181 -4.99 -16.88 44.24
C GLY A 181 -3.67 -17.42 44.80
N TRP A 182 -2.61 -16.62 44.76
CA TRP A 182 -1.31 -16.99 45.35
C TRP A 182 -1.35 -17.09 46.88
N ILE A 183 -2.06 -16.19 47.55
CA ILE A 183 -2.26 -16.26 49.01
C ILE A 183 -3.02 -17.54 49.38
N ARG A 184 -4.07 -17.89 48.62
CA ARG A 184 -4.81 -19.15 48.81
C ARG A 184 -3.91 -20.37 48.58
N LEU A 185 -3.11 -20.37 47.51
CA LEU A 185 -2.15 -21.43 47.22
C LEU A 185 -1.12 -21.58 48.35
N ALA A 186 -0.56 -20.48 48.85
CA ALA A 186 0.35 -20.50 49.98
C ALA A 186 -0.31 -21.10 51.23
N GLY A 187 -1.59 -20.75 51.47
CA GLY A 187 -2.39 -21.37 52.54
C GLY A 187 -2.59 -22.88 52.36
N ILE A 188 -2.87 -23.34 51.13
CA ILE A 188 -2.99 -24.77 50.81
C ILE A 188 -1.64 -25.48 51.06
N LEU A 189 -0.54 -24.91 50.60
CA LEU A 189 0.81 -25.48 50.80
C LEU A 189 1.23 -25.53 52.28
N GLN A 190 0.78 -24.57 53.09
CA GLN A 190 1.01 -24.58 54.53
C GLN A 190 0.18 -25.66 55.26
N ARG A 191 -1.02 -25.96 54.76
CA ARG A 191 -1.92 -26.99 55.32
C ARG A 191 -1.67 -28.39 54.76
N ALA A 192 -0.97 -28.50 53.62
CA ALA A 192 -0.65 -29.77 53.00
C ALA A 192 0.30 -30.59 53.89
N GLY A 193 0.00 -31.88 54.03
CA GLY A 193 0.81 -32.84 54.80
C GLY A 193 2.02 -33.33 54.02
N LEU A 194 3.11 -33.67 54.69
CA LEU A 194 4.27 -34.33 54.06
C LEU A 194 3.92 -35.80 53.78
N ILE A 195 4.31 -36.31 52.61
CA ILE A 195 4.17 -37.74 52.29
C ILE A 195 5.44 -38.46 52.77
N ASP A 196 5.32 -39.19 53.88
CA ASP A 196 6.43 -39.94 54.48
C ASP A 196 6.41 -41.45 54.15
N ALA A 197 5.46 -41.90 53.31
CA ALA A 197 5.35 -43.30 52.91
C ALA A 197 6.59 -43.75 52.10
N PRO A 198 7.36 -44.77 52.55
CA PRO A 198 8.66 -45.12 51.96
C PRO A 198 8.63 -45.41 50.47
N ASP A 199 7.56 -46.05 49.98
CA ASP A 199 7.44 -46.43 48.56
C ASP A 199 7.22 -45.19 47.67
N TYR A 200 6.41 -44.23 48.11
CA TYR A 200 6.19 -42.96 47.40
C TYR A 200 7.42 -42.07 47.45
N VAL A 201 8.10 -41.98 48.60
CA VAL A 201 9.35 -41.23 48.73
C VAL A 201 10.42 -41.83 47.81
N SER A 202 10.58 -43.16 47.79
CA SER A 202 11.54 -43.84 46.90
C SER A 202 11.23 -43.57 45.43
N MET A 203 9.96 -43.65 45.02
CA MET A 203 9.57 -43.36 43.65
C MET A 203 9.81 -41.89 43.29
N PHE A 204 9.49 -40.97 44.19
CA PHE A 204 9.71 -39.55 44.01
C PHE A 204 11.20 -39.20 43.92
N THR A 205 12.07 -39.83 44.72
CA THR A 205 13.52 -39.68 44.59
C THR A 205 14.01 -40.16 43.23
N LYS A 206 13.49 -41.28 42.72
CA LYS A 206 13.80 -41.74 41.35
C LYS A 206 13.32 -40.74 40.31
N ALA A 207 12.10 -40.24 40.43
CA ALA A 207 11.57 -39.21 39.52
C ALA A 207 12.42 -37.94 39.53
N CYS A 208 12.87 -37.50 40.71
CA CYS A 208 13.82 -36.39 40.88
C CYS A 208 15.14 -36.65 40.15
N ALA A 209 15.72 -37.84 40.29
CA ALA A 209 16.96 -38.20 39.60
C ALA A 209 16.78 -38.22 38.08
N LEU A 210 15.68 -38.79 37.57
CA LEU A 210 15.38 -38.86 36.14
C LEU A 210 15.13 -37.48 35.52
N ALA A 211 14.47 -36.57 36.26
CA ALA A 211 14.24 -35.20 35.83
C ALA A 211 15.48 -34.29 35.97
N GLY A 212 16.57 -34.78 36.59
CA GLY A 212 17.82 -34.04 36.74
C GLY A 212 17.88 -33.08 37.94
N CYS A 213 17.17 -33.38 39.04
CA CYS A 213 17.30 -32.62 40.28
C CYS A 213 18.69 -32.76 40.92
N HIS A 214 19.24 -31.66 41.42
CA HIS A 214 20.43 -31.67 42.27
C HIS A 214 20.05 -32.08 43.71
N GLU A 215 20.88 -32.90 44.36
CA GLU A 215 20.63 -33.45 45.71
C GLU A 215 20.37 -32.36 46.77
N GLU A 216 21.00 -31.19 46.64
CA GLU A 216 20.85 -30.05 47.56
C GLU A 216 19.55 -29.23 47.36
N ARG A 217 18.74 -29.55 46.34
CA ARG A 217 17.51 -28.81 45.98
C ARG A 217 16.34 -29.75 45.65
N THR A 218 16.20 -30.82 46.40
CA THR A 218 15.09 -31.75 46.23
C THR A 218 13.75 -31.08 46.59
N PRO A 219 12.73 -31.17 45.71
CA PRO A 219 11.42 -30.63 46.02
C PRO A 219 10.73 -31.41 47.14
N ARG A 220 9.78 -30.77 47.83
CA ARG A 220 8.98 -31.45 48.86
C ARG A 220 7.83 -32.22 48.21
N LEU A 221 7.55 -33.43 48.69
CA LEU A 221 6.39 -34.20 48.27
C LEU A 221 5.26 -34.03 49.30
N LEU A 222 4.16 -33.40 48.90
CA LEU A 222 3.06 -33.02 49.77
C LEU A 222 1.74 -33.68 49.34
N ALA A 223 0.84 -33.88 50.29
CA ALA A 223 -0.52 -34.37 50.07
C ALA A 223 -1.56 -33.34 50.56
N SER A 224 -2.61 -33.10 49.77
CA SER A 224 -3.72 -32.22 50.17
C SER A 224 -5.08 -32.77 49.74
N ASP A 225 -6.10 -32.52 50.55
CA ASP A 225 -7.51 -32.84 50.24
C ASP A 225 -8.20 -31.70 49.48
N GLU A 226 -7.57 -30.52 49.44
CA GLU A 226 -8.11 -29.31 48.80
C GLU A 226 -7.83 -29.26 47.29
N VAL A 227 -7.16 -30.28 46.75
CA VAL A 227 -6.67 -30.30 45.37
C VAL A 227 -7.17 -31.56 44.65
N THR A 228 -7.55 -31.40 43.38
CA THR A 228 -8.14 -32.48 42.58
C THR A 228 -7.15 -33.12 41.60
N CYS A 229 -6.03 -32.46 41.32
CA CYS A 229 -4.98 -32.97 40.45
C CYS A 229 -3.58 -32.72 41.05
N PRO A 230 -2.57 -33.54 40.72
CA PRO A 230 -1.17 -33.25 40.96
C PRO A 230 -0.77 -31.93 40.33
N PHE A 231 0.08 -31.18 41.02
CA PHE A 231 0.75 -30.03 40.43
C PHE A 231 2.06 -29.70 41.17
N ALA A 232 2.99 -29.11 40.42
CA ALA A 232 4.17 -28.46 40.95
C ALA A 232 3.91 -27.00 41.38
N ALA A 233 4.30 -26.66 42.61
CA ALA A 233 4.17 -25.32 43.18
C ALA A 233 5.40 -24.87 43.98
N GLY A 234 5.48 -23.57 44.24
CA GLY A 234 6.59 -22.94 44.98
C GLY A 234 7.66 -22.35 44.05
N ILE A 235 8.06 -21.10 44.32
CA ILE A 235 9.02 -20.34 43.49
C ILE A 235 10.47 -20.54 43.96
N LEU A 236 10.70 -20.53 45.28
CA LEU A 236 12.03 -20.67 45.88
C LEU A 236 12.32 -22.11 46.32
N THR A 237 11.32 -22.75 46.93
CA THR A 237 11.34 -24.16 47.35
C THR A 237 10.22 -24.89 46.62
N GLY A 238 10.59 -25.66 45.59
CA GLY A 238 9.63 -26.44 44.82
C GLY A 238 8.95 -27.51 45.66
N SER A 239 7.67 -27.73 45.44
CA SER A 239 6.87 -28.78 46.08
C SER A 239 5.96 -29.42 45.03
N VAL A 240 5.92 -30.75 44.99
CA VAL A 240 4.92 -31.49 44.22
C VAL A 240 3.78 -31.84 45.18
N VAL A 241 2.57 -31.39 44.87
CA VAL A 241 1.38 -31.65 45.70
C VAL A 241 0.53 -32.70 45.00
N LEU A 242 0.19 -33.78 45.72
CA LEU A 242 -0.71 -34.83 45.25
C LEU A 242 -2.08 -34.75 45.97
N PRO A 243 -3.19 -35.01 45.27
CA PRO A 243 -4.48 -35.25 45.92
C PRO A 243 -4.41 -36.49 46.80
N LYS A 244 -4.94 -36.46 48.04
CA LYS A 244 -4.95 -37.69 48.88
C LYS A 244 -5.71 -38.84 48.23
N ARG A 245 -6.84 -38.56 47.58
CA ARG A 245 -7.61 -39.57 46.83
C ARG A 245 -6.75 -40.32 45.81
N LEU A 246 -5.83 -39.62 45.15
CA LEU A 246 -4.94 -40.24 44.18
C LEU A 246 -3.89 -41.16 44.84
N ILE A 247 -3.47 -40.83 46.06
CA ILE A 247 -2.58 -41.70 46.84
C ILE A 247 -3.33 -42.95 47.29
N ASP A 248 -4.60 -42.82 47.67
CA ASP A 248 -5.43 -43.93 48.12
C ASP A 248 -5.82 -44.87 46.96
N ASP A 249 -6.07 -44.32 45.77
CA ASP A 249 -6.62 -45.05 44.61
C ASP A 249 -5.55 -45.50 43.58
N SER A 250 -4.27 -45.13 43.75
CA SER A 250 -3.20 -45.43 42.78
C SER A 250 -1.91 -45.90 43.44
N SER A 251 -1.22 -46.85 42.81
CA SER A 251 0.08 -47.31 43.28
C SER A 251 1.20 -46.31 42.95
N PRO A 252 2.32 -46.31 43.71
CA PRO A 252 3.48 -45.46 43.42
C PRO A 252 4.03 -45.65 41.99
N ILE A 253 3.94 -46.86 41.44
CA ILE A 253 4.44 -47.20 40.10
C ILE A 253 3.59 -46.54 39.01
N GLU A 254 2.26 -46.52 39.18
CA GLU A 254 1.34 -45.87 38.23
C GLU A 254 1.52 -44.35 38.19
N LEU A 255 2.01 -43.75 39.30
CA LEU A 255 2.29 -42.31 39.38
C LEU A 255 3.70 -41.93 38.93
N ALA A 256 4.56 -42.88 38.59
CA ALA A 256 5.97 -42.60 38.28
C ALA A 256 6.14 -41.58 37.15
N ASP A 257 5.44 -41.75 36.02
CA ASP A 257 5.49 -40.85 34.88
C ASP A 257 4.91 -39.45 35.20
N VAL A 258 3.85 -39.39 36.04
CA VAL A 258 3.25 -38.15 36.50
C VAL A 258 4.23 -37.39 37.40
N LEU A 259 4.92 -38.07 38.31
CA LEU A 259 5.93 -37.46 39.17
C LEU A 259 7.11 -36.91 38.37
N VAL A 260 7.59 -37.63 37.34
CA VAL A 260 8.65 -37.12 36.45
C VAL A 260 8.19 -35.84 35.74
N HIS A 261 6.95 -35.81 35.24
CA HIS A 261 6.36 -34.64 34.60
C HIS A 261 6.26 -33.43 35.55
N GLU A 262 5.73 -33.62 36.76
CA GLU A 262 5.59 -32.54 37.75
C GLU A 262 6.95 -32.03 38.24
N VAL A 263 7.92 -32.93 38.45
CA VAL A 263 9.27 -32.52 38.83
C VAL A 263 9.95 -31.74 37.71
N ALA A 264 9.70 -32.08 36.44
CA ALA A 264 10.25 -31.33 35.31
C ALA A 264 9.86 -29.84 35.34
N HIS A 265 8.63 -29.51 35.74
CA HIS A 265 8.22 -28.11 35.94
C HIS A 265 9.08 -27.39 37.00
N ILE A 266 9.43 -28.08 38.08
CA ILE A 266 10.26 -27.53 39.17
C ILE A 266 11.71 -27.32 38.70
N VAL A 267 12.30 -28.33 38.05
CA VAL A 267 13.68 -28.26 37.53
C VAL A 267 13.83 -27.10 36.55
N ARG A 268 12.83 -26.88 35.70
CA ARG A 268 12.81 -25.80 34.71
C ARG A 268 12.36 -24.45 35.27
N ARG A 269 11.89 -24.41 36.52
CA ARG A 269 11.31 -23.23 37.18
C ARG A 269 10.15 -22.63 36.41
N ASP A 270 9.30 -23.47 35.84
CA ASP A 270 8.17 -23.05 35.02
C ASP A 270 7.18 -22.17 35.80
N GLN A 271 7.17 -22.28 37.14
CA GLN A 271 6.39 -21.43 38.05
C GLN A 271 6.73 -19.94 37.90
N ILE A 272 7.99 -19.60 37.59
CA ILE A 272 8.40 -18.21 37.30
C ILE A 272 7.78 -17.77 35.97
N VAL A 273 7.79 -18.65 34.97
CA VAL A 273 7.20 -18.35 33.66
C VAL A 273 5.69 -18.21 33.76
N VAL A 274 5.00 -19.09 34.48
CA VAL A 274 3.55 -18.98 34.77
C VAL A 274 3.24 -17.67 35.48
N LEU A 275 4.05 -17.26 36.47
CA LEU A 275 3.89 -15.97 37.13
C LEU A 275 4.01 -14.81 36.13
N LEU A 276 5.03 -14.82 35.26
CA LEU A 276 5.21 -13.81 34.22
C LEU A 276 4.05 -13.82 33.22
N GLN A 277 3.58 -15.00 32.80
CA GLN A 277 2.44 -15.13 31.89
C GLN A 277 1.17 -14.52 32.50
N ASN A 278 0.94 -14.75 33.79
CA ASN A 278 -0.21 -14.21 34.52
C ASN A 278 -0.10 -12.69 34.72
N ILE A 279 1.10 -12.17 35.01
CA ILE A 279 1.34 -10.72 35.06
C ILE A 279 1.08 -10.09 33.69
N VAL A 280 1.64 -10.64 32.63
CA VAL A 280 1.46 -10.15 31.26
C VAL A 280 -0.01 -10.27 30.83
N ALA A 281 -0.68 -11.37 31.15
CA ALA A 281 -2.11 -11.55 30.86
C ALA A 281 -2.98 -10.53 31.62
N ALA A 282 -2.61 -10.16 32.85
CA ALA A 282 -3.33 -9.15 33.61
C ALA A 282 -3.09 -7.73 33.08
N ILE A 283 -1.84 -7.38 32.72
CA ILE A 283 -1.48 -6.07 32.16
C ILE A 283 -2.05 -5.89 30.76
N TYR A 284 -1.95 -6.92 29.92
CA TYR A 284 -2.41 -6.92 28.52
C TYR A 284 -3.72 -7.69 28.34
N TRP A 285 -4.60 -7.66 29.34
CA TRP A 285 -5.85 -8.41 29.34
C TRP A 285 -6.77 -8.19 28.13
N PRO A 286 -6.83 -6.99 27.48
CA PRO A 286 -7.65 -6.83 26.29
C PRO A 286 -6.91 -7.18 25.00
N HIS A 287 -5.62 -7.55 25.05
CA HIS A 287 -4.79 -7.73 23.86
C HIS A 287 -4.82 -9.17 23.32
N PRO A 288 -5.47 -9.45 22.18
CA PRO A 288 -5.75 -10.81 21.72
C PRO A 288 -4.48 -11.59 21.35
N LEU A 289 -3.52 -10.95 20.66
CA LEU A 289 -2.27 -11.63 20.27
C LEU A 289 -1.40 -12.02 21.48
N VAL A 290 -1.33 -11.19 22.51
CA VAL A 290 -0.61 -11.53 23.75
C VAL A 290 -1.30 -12.71 24.45
N GLY A 291 -2.63 -12.75 24.43
CA GLY A 291 -3.40 -13.93 24.85
C GLY A 291 -3.01 -15.20 24.08
N LYS A 292 -2.90 -15.11 22.75
CA LYS A 292 -2.44 -16.23 21.89
C LYS A 292 -1.01 -16.65 22.20
N LEU A 293 -0.08 -15.71 22.41
CA LEU A 293 1.29 -15.99 22.82
C LEU A 293 1.33 -16.75 24.15
N ASN A 294 0.52 -16.34 25.13
CA ASN A 294 0.42 -17.03 26.40
C ASN A 294 -0.12 -18.46 26.25
N CYS A 295 -1.13 -18.67 25.39
CA CYS A 295 -1.65 -20.01 25.10
C CYS A 295 -0.59 -20.92 24.45
N GLU A 296 0.13 -20.42 23.45
CA GLU A 296 1.19 -21.18 22.77
C GLU A 296 2.39 -21.45 23.69
N LEU A 297 2.75 -20.52 24.56
CA LEU A 297 3.83 -20.72 25.53
C LEU A 297 3.42 -21.77 26.58
N ALA A 298 2.18 -21.72 27.05
CA ALA A 298 1.65 -22.73 27.95
C ALA A 298 1.68 -24.12 27.28
N ARG A 299 1.28 -24.24 26.02
CA ARG A 299 1.38 -25.49 25.24
C ARG A 299 2.83 -25.96 25.09
N ALA A 300 3.75 -25.07 24.71
CA ALA A 300 5.16 -25.41 24.54
C ALA A 300 5.80 -25.89 25.84
N ARG A 301 5.41 -25.32 26.99
CA ARG A 301 5.87 -25.76 28.30
C ARG A 301 5.54 -27.22 28.56
N GLU A 302 4.26 -27.60 28.42
CA GLU A 302 3.83 -28.98 28.66
C GLU A 302 4.50 -29.96 27.72
N GLU A 303 4.64 -29.60 26.44
CA GLU A 303 5.34 -30.46 25.48
C GLU A 303 6.79 -30.72 25.91
N VAL A 304 7.46 -29.75 26.51
CA VAL A 304 8.81 -29.98 27.02
C VAL A 304 8.80 -30.83 28.30
N CYS A 305 7.84 -30.67 29.20
CA CYS A 305 7.71 -31.55 30.37
C CYS A 305 7.37 -32.99 29.97
N ASP A 306 6.52 -33.18 28.97
CA ASP A 306 6.26 -34.49 28.35
C ASP A 306 7.55 -35.11 27.78
N ASN A 307 8.44 -34.31 27.20
CA ASN A 307 9.74 -34.78 26.70
C ASN A 307 10.66 -35.32 27.82
N PHE A 308 10.52 -34.86 29.07
CA PHE A 308 11.27 -35.45 30.20
C PHE A 308 10.81 -36.88 30.49
N VAL A 309 9.51 -37.15 30.41
CA VAL A 309 8.98 -38.51 30.58
C VAL A 309 9.36 -39.39 29.40
N LEU A 310 9.31 -38.86 28.17
CA LEU A 310 9.71 -39.57 26.96
C LEU A 310 11.21 -39.92 26.89
N ALA A 311 12.03 -39.37 27.77
CA ALA A 311 13.43 -39.77 27.91
C ALA A 311 13.60 -41.13 28.59
N THR A 312 12.57 -41.59 29.33
CA THR A 312 12.62 -42.81 30.15
C THR A 312 11.51 -43.80 29.83
N THR A 313 10.37 -43.33 29.32
CA THR A 313 9.17 -44.12 29.06
C THR A 313 8.70 -43.94 27.62
N ASP A 314 8.29 -45.02 26.96
CA ASP A 314 7.77 -44.96 25.59
C ASP A 314 6.41 -44.25 25.50
N ALA A 315 6.20 -43.51 24.41
CA ALA A 315 5.00 -42.70 24.18
C ALA A 315 3.65 -43.47 24.34
N PRO A 316 3.49 -44.71 23.85
CA PRO A 316 2.25 -45.47 24.05
C PRO A 316 2.00 -45.92 25.49
N ILE A 317 3.06 -46.15 26.28
CA ILE A 317 2.94 -46.50 27.70
C ILE A 317 2.52 -45.25 28.48
N TYR A 318 3.24 -44.14 28.25
CA TYR A 318 2.93 -42.87 28.88
C TYR A 318 1.51 -42.36 28.54
N SER A 319 1.08 -42.49 27.29
CA SER A 319 -0.28 -42.09 26.87
C SER A 319 -1.37 -42.88 27.62
N ARG A 320 -1.15 -44.17 27.87
CA ARG A 320 -2.07 -45.00 28.67
C ARG A 320 -2.07 -44.58 30.14
N ALA A 321 -0.92 -44.25 30.70
CA ALA A 321 -0.82 -43.72 32.06
C ALA A 321 -1.59 -42.39 32.18
N LEU A 322 -1.42 -41.46 31.24
CA LEU A 322 -2.17 -40.19 31.19
C LEU A 322 -3.69 -40.38 31.06
N LEU A 323 -4.13 -41.33 30.22
CA LEU A 323 -5.56 -41.64 30.05
C LEU A 323 -6.16 -42.24 31.31
N SER A 324 -5.46 -43.19 31.95
CA SER A 324 -5.90 -43.81 33.21
C SER A 324 -5.96 -42.78 34.32
N PHE A 325 -4.97 -41.91 34.40
CA PHE A 325 -4.92 -40.79 35.33
C PHE A 325 -6.09 -39.80 35.11
N ALA A 326 -6.38 -39.42 33.87
CA ALA A 326 -7.50 -38.53 33.55
C ALA A 326 -8.88 -39.13 33.92
N GLN A 327 -9.01 -40.46 33.94
CA GLN A 327 -10.22 -41.15 34.40
C GLN A 327 -10.39 -41.09 35.92
N LEU A 328 -9.29 -41.13 36.69
CA LEU A 328 -9.30 -41.06 38.16
C LEU A 328 -9.63 -39.65 38.69
N VAL A 329 -9.40 -38.62 37.89
CA VAL A 329 -9.53 -37.20 38.28
C VAL A 329 -10.92 -36.60 37.94
N GLN A 330 -11.92 -37.42 37.60
CA GLN A 330 -13.20 -36.92 37.09
C GLN A 330 -13.91 -35.88 38.02
N GLN A 331 -14.14 -34.70 37.40
CA GLN A 331 -14.76 -33.45 37.85
C GLN A 331 -13.97 -32.56 38.82
N PRO A 332 -13.28 -31.50 38.32
CA PRO A 332 -13.03 -30.34 39.16
C PRO A 332 -14.37 -29.63 39.39
N GLU A 333 -14.87 -29.64 40.62
CA GLU A 333 -15.82 -28.60 41.04
C GLU A 333 -15.12 -27.26 40.79
N THR A 334 -15.64 -26.48 39.83
CA THR A 334 -15.10 -25.16 39.54
C THR A 334 -15.28 -24.30 40.79
N VAL A 335 -14.22 -24.13 41.57
CA VAL A 335 -14.23 -23.20 42.70
C VAL A 335 -14.62 -21.83 42.14
N PRO A 336 -15.76 -21.25 42.56
CA PRO A 336 -16.22 -19.97 42.04
C PRO A 336 -15.13 -18.91 42.21
N GLY A 337 -14.72 -18.31 41.09
CA GLY A 337 -13.65 -17.29 41.08
C GLY A 337 -12.23 -17.80 40.83
N SER A 338 -12.03 -19.05 40.41
CA SER A 338 -10.71 -19.60 40.03
C SER A 338 -10.45 -19.72 38.52
N VAL A 339 -11.45 -19.41 37.67
CA VAL A 339 -11.30 -19.45 36.20
C VAL A 339 -10.12 -18.55 35.80
N GLY A 340 -9.04 -19.17 35.31
CA GLY A 340 -7.85 -18.49 34.81
C GLY A 340 -6.56 -18.65 35.61
N PHE A 341 -6.56 -19.25 36.81
CA PHE A 341 -5.30 -19.45 37.57
C PHE A 341 -4.75 -20.87 37.52
N PHE A 342 -5.62 -21.89 37.34
CA PHE A 342 -5.23 -23.30 37.43
C PHE A 342 -5.90 -24.25 36.44
N THR A 343 -6.57 -23.74 35.41
CA THR A 343 -7.21 -24.61 34.41
C THR A 343 -6.74 -24.28 33.00
N SER A 344 -5.64 -24.92 32.61
CA SER A 344 -5.43 -25.18 31.20
C SER A 344 -6.30 -26.36 30.80
N HIS A 345 -7.52 -26.08 30.32
CA HIS A 345 -8.35 -27.10 29.66
C HIS A 345 -7.74 -27.42 28.29
N TRP A 346 -6.61 -28.14 28.28
CA TRP A 346 -6.14 -28.81 27.08
C TRP A 346 -7.02 -30.02 26.81
N LYS A 347 -7.32 -30.25 25.54
CA LYS A 347 -7.90 -31.51 25.11
C LYS A 347 -6.80 -32.56 25.24
N LEU A 348 -6.93 -33.49 26.19
CA LEU A 348 -6.05 -34.66 26.38
C LEU A 348 -5.71 -35.35 25.05
N GLU A 349 -6.67 -35.39 24.13
CA GLU A 349 -6.55 -35.80 22.74
C GLU A 349 -5.35 -35.16 22.01
N GLN A 350 -5.16 -33.84 22.11
CA GLN A 350 -4.07 -33.12 21.46
C GLN A 350 -2.70 -33.48 22.06
N ARG A 351 -2.63 -33.74 23.37
CA ARG A 351 -1.40 -34.22 24.02
C ARG A 351 -1.07 -35.62 23.56
N VAL A 352 -2.02 -36.56 23.61
CA VAL A 352 -1.81 -37.95 23.16
C VAL A 352 -1.42 -38.00 21.67
N ALA A 353 -2.11 -37.25 20.81
CA ALA A 353 -1.75 -37.15 19.38
C ALA A 353 -0.33 -36.61 19.18
N GLY A 354 0.06 -35.59 19.96
CA GLY A 354 1.41 -35.02 19.91
C GLY A 354 2.50 -35.91 20.50
N LEU A 355 2.17 -36.83 21.41
CA LEU A 355 3.11 -37.83 21.96
C LEU A 355 3.39 -38.95 20.96
N LEU A 356 2.39 -39.33 20.17
CA LEU A 356 2.46 -40.42 19.20
C LEU A 356 3.08 -40.01 17.85
N ASP A 357 3.40 -38.73 17.64
CA ASP A 357 4.12 -38.26 16.45
C ASP A 357 5.60 -38.69 16.50
N GLU A 358 5.97 -39.65 15.66
CA GLU A 358 7.35 -40.16 15.54
C GLU A 358 8.36 -39.10 15.07
N THR A 359 7.88 -38.03 14.42
CA THR A 359 8.74 -36.95 13.90
C THR A 359 9.00 -35.84 14.93
N ARG A 360 8.48 -36.00 16.15
CA ARG A 360 8.65 -35.08 17.27
C ARG A 360 10.10 -35.03 17.75
N ASP A 361 10.60 -33.82 17.98
CA ASP A 361 11.87 -33.63 18.68
C ASP A 361 11.69 -33.83 20.19
N LYS A 362 12.42 -34.82 20.74
CA LYS A 362 12.40 -35.19 22.17
C LYS A 362 13.41 -34.40 23.00
N GLN A 363 14.14 -33.45 22.42
CA GLN A 363 15.10 -32.63 23.17
C GLN A 363 14.39 -31.80 24.27
N THR A 364 14.99 -31.80 25.46
CA THR A 364 14.54 -31.01 26.63
C THR A 364 15.32 -29.70 26.79
N LEU A 365 16.51 -29.62 26.18
CA LEU A 365 17.43 -28.49 26.21
C LEU A 365 17.69 -27.94 24.81
N VAL A 366 18.03 -26.65 24.73
CA VAL A 366 18.39 -25.98 23.47
C VAL A 366 19.90 -26.05 23.25
N SER A 367 20.32 -26.35 22.02
CA SER A 367 21.74 -26.37 21.63
C SER A 367 22.38 -24.97 21.72
N LYS A 368 23.72 -24.90 21.83
CA LYS A 368 24.46 -23.61 21.83
C LYS A 368 24.12 -22.72 20.62
N ARG A 369 23.93 -23.33 19.44
CA ARG A 369 23.52 -22.62 18.20
C ARG A 369 22.09 -22.12 18.27
N GLY A 370 21.19 -22.89 18.88
CA GLY A 370 19.81 -22.47 19.13
C GLY A 370 19.74 -21.26 20.06
N TRP A 371 20.54 -21.26 21.14
CA TRP A 371 20.67 -20.11 22.03
C TRP A 371 21.20 -18.86 21.32
N ALA A 372 22.23 -19.00 20.47
CA ALA A 372 22.73 -17.89 19.66
C ALA A 372 21.63 -17.32 18.75
N PHE A 373 20.84 -18.18 18.10
CA PHE A 373 19.71 -17.75 17.27
C PHE A 373 18.64 -16.97 18.07
N VAL A 374 18.24 -17.47 19.24
CA VAL A 374 17.24 -16.81 20.09
C VAL A 374 17.75 -15.43 20.53
N LEU A 375 19.01 -15.34 20.97
CA LEU A 375 19.60 -14.08 21.44
C LEU A 375 19.79 -13.05 20.33
N VAL A 376 20.28 -13.47 19.15
CA VAL A 376 20.43 -12.57 18.00
C VAL A 376 19.08 -12.06 17.53
N SER A 377 18.08 -12.95 17.42
CA SER A 377 16.72 -12.56 17.01
C SER A 377 16.10 -11.58 18.02
N ALA A 378 16.29 -11.82 19.32
CA ALA A 378 15.83 -10.91 20.36
C ALA A 378 16.48 -9.52 20.26
N ALA A 379 17.79 -9.46 20.03
CA ALA A 379 18.52 -8.21 19.87
C ALA A 379 18.09 -7.45 18.61
N SER A 380 17.88 -8.15 17.50
CA SER A 380 17.38 -7.54 16.25
C SER A 380 15.96 -6.99 16.40
N LEU A 381 15.06 -7.71 17.09
CA LEU A 381 13.71 -7.23 17.37
C LEU A 381 13.72 -6.00 18.29
N LEU A 382 14.58 -5.97 19.31
CA LEU A 382 14.77 -4.79 20.16
C LEU A 382 15.29 -3.59 19.36
N ALA A 383 16.25 -3.80 18.46
CA ALA A 383 16.78 -2.75 17.59
C ALA A 383 15.71 -2.22 16.61
N ALA A 384 14.88 -3.11 16.05
CA ALA A 384 13.78 -2.72 15.18
C ALA A 384 12.72 -1.88 15.92
N ILE A 385 12.39 -2.25 17.17
CA ILE A 385 11.50 -1.46 18.03
C ILE A 385 12.12 -0.09 18.34
N TYR A 386 13.43 -0.04 18.63
CA TYR A 386 14.14 1.21 18.88
C TYR A 386 14.09 2.17 17.68
N VAL A 387 14.20 1.64 16.45
CA VAL A 387 14.13 2.42 15.21
C VAL A 387 12.70 2.79 14.83
N GLY A 388 11.71 1.96 15.17
CA GLY A 388 10.31 2.11 14.77
C GLY A 388 9.43 3.04 15.63
N THR A 389 9.97 3.70 16.65
CA THR A 389 9.18 4.54 17.57
C THR A 389 8.78 5.89 16.98
N VAL A 390 7.54 6.33 17.24
CA VAL A 390 7.02 7.65 16.85
C VAL A 390 7.24 8.67 17.96
N THR A 391 7.83 9.83 17.66
CA THR A 391 8.07 10.95 18.61
C THR A 391 7.32 12.22 18.21
N VAL A 392 7.14 13.15 19.15
CA VAL A 392 6.57 14.49 18.90
C VAL A 392 7.71 15.50 19.09
N ALA A 393 8.01 16.32 18.08
CA ALA A 393 8.91 17.45 18.25
C ALA A 393 8.11 18.62 18.82
N THR A 394 8.44 19.02 20.04
CA THR A 394 8.11 20.37 20.50
C THR A 394 9.09 21.31 19.81
N ALA A 395 8.65 21.99 18.75
CA ALA A 395 9.41 23.10 18.21
C ALA A 395 9.59 24.14 19.34
N GLN A 396 10.83 24.33 19.81
CA GLN A 396 11.17 25.58 20.46
C GLN A 396 11.16 26.63 19.35
N VAL A 397 10.14 27.49 19.39
CA VAL A 397 10.04 28.66 18.54
C VAL A 397 11.24 29.55 18.86
N ASN A 398 12.22 29.58 17.96
CA ASN A 398 13.05 30.76 17.81
C ASN A 398 12.16 31.77 17.07
N ASP A 399 11.78 32.84 17.77
CA ASP A 399 11.03 33.97 17.22
C ASP A 399 11.86 34.64 16.12
N GLU A 400 11.61 34.27 14.87
CA GLU A 400 11.84 35.11 13.69
C GLU A 400 11.10 34.47 12.51
N LEU A 401 9.77 34.58 12.50
CA LEU A 401 8.94 34.26 11.34
C LEU A 401 8.66 35.54 10.56
N THR A 402 9.36 35.67 9.45
CA THR A 402 9.04 36.59 8.37
C THR A 402 7.73 36.11 7.73
N VAL A 403 6.78 37.02 7.56
CA VAL A 403 5.52 36.78 6.85
C VAL A 403 5.86 36.61 5.36
N GLU A 404 5.67 35.42 4.79
CA GLU A 404 5.67 35.25 3.33
C GLU A 404 4.26 35.51 2.79
N GLU A 405 4.21 36.37 1.78
CA GLU A 405 3.06 36.85 1.02
C GLU A 405 2.38 35.75 0.19
N PRO A 406 1.19 36.00 -0.41
CA PRO A 406 0.42 35.00 -1.14
C PRO A 406 1.26 34.43 -2.30
N LEU A 407 1.15 33.11 -2.53
CA LEU A 407 1.92 32.36 -3.52
C LEU A 407 1.77 32.95 -4.95
N GLU A 408 2.67 33.86 -5.31
CA GLU A 408 3.21 33.90 -6.67
C GLU A 408 3.82 32.51 -6.97
N SER A 409 3.70 32.03 -8.20
CA SER A 409 4.34 30.79 -8.64
C SER A 409 5.83 30.80 -8.27
N LYS A 410 6.22 30.07 -7.23
CA LYS A 410 7.63 29.91 -6.87
C LYS A 410 8.29 29.08 -7.98
N THR A 411 8.91 29.76 -8.93
CA THR A 411 9.79 29.12 -9.92
C THR A 411 11.22 29.13 -9.41
N VAL A 412 11.91 28.01 -9.46
CA VAL A 412 13.36 27.95 -9.21
C VAL A 412 14.07 28.13 -10.55
N GLN A 413 14.97 29.12 -10.61
CA GLN A 413 15.83 29.29 -11.78
C GLN A 413 17.00 28.31 -11.69
N VAL A 414 17.14 27.50 -12.72
CA VAL A 414 18.22 26.53 -12.83
C VAL A 414 19.19 26.99 -13.89
N ARG A 415 20.46 27.16 -13.50
CA ARG A 415 21.55 27.54 -14.38
C ARG A 415 22.49 26.37 -14.60
N GLY A 416 23.00 26.27 -15.80
CA GLY A 416 23.92 25.20 -16.14
C GLY A 416 24.66 25.42 -17.44
N GLN A 417 25.43 24.41 -17.82
CA GLN A 417 26.17 24.36 -19.07
C GLN A 417 25.93 23.01 -19.76
N VAL A 418 25.68 23.07 -21.06
CA VAL A 418 25.65 21.90 -21.94
C VAL A 418 27.01 21.78 -22.62
N LEU A 419 27.61 20.59 -22.50
CA LEU A 419 28.89 20.26 -23.11
C LEU A 419 28.72 19.12 -24.12
N LYS A 420 29.53 19.13 -25.17
CA LYS A 420 29.68 18.01 -26.10
C LYS A 420 30.52 16.90 -25.44
N PRO A 421 30.55 15.67 -26.00
CA PRO A 421 31.38 14.58 -25.47
C PRO A 421 32.86 14.93 -25.32
N ASP A 422 33.40 15.79 -26.19
CA ASP A 422 34.79 16.28 -26.15
C ASP A 422 35.05 17.38 -25.10
N GLY A 423 34.02 17.78 -24.33
CA GLY A 423 34.10 18.83 -23.32
C GLY A 423 33.97 20.26 -23.87
N SER A 424 33.81 20.44 -25.18
CA SER A 424 33.55 21.76 -25.75
C SER A 424 32.10 22.23 -25.51
N PRO A 425 31.82 23.53 -25.45
CA PRO A 425 30.47 24.05 -25.31
C PRO A 425 29.50 23.59 -26.42
N ALA A 426 28.32 23.14 -26.03
CA ALA A 426 27.26 22.74 -26.95
C ALA A 426 26.33 23.93 -27.27
N SER A 427 26.84 24.89 -28.05
CA SER A 427 26.04 26.04 -28.46
C SER A 427 24.84 25.63 -29.33
N GLY A 428 23.67 26.19 -29.05
CA GLY A 428 22.43 25.87 -29.75
C GLY A 428 21.74 24.59 -29.27
N ALA A 429 22.26 23.93 -28.22
CA ALA A 429 21.58 22.79 -27.62
C ALA A 429 20.23 23.21 -27.01
N LYS A 430 19.19 22.41 -27.23
CA LYS A 430 17.87 22.61 -26.66
C LYS A 430 17.81 21.99 -25.27
N VAL A 431 17.51 22.79 -24.27
CA VAL A 431 17.34 22.36 -22.88
C VAL A 431 15.86 22.38 -22.54
N ARG A 432 15.35 21.25 -22.02
CA ARG A 432 13.94 21.08 -21.67
C ARG A 432 13.79 20.73 -20.20
N SER A 433 12.74 21.26 -19.59
CA SER A 433 12.30 20.90 -18.24
C SER A 433 10.85 20.41 -18.31
N ALA A 434 10.58 19.25 -17.70
CA ALA A 434 9.25 18.66 -17.59
C ALA A 434 9.12 17.82 -16.32
N ALA A 435 7.98 17.91 -15.64
CA ALA A 435 7.70 17.12 -14.44
C ALA A 435 7.68 15.62 -14.79
N SER A 436 8.65 14.86 -14.30
CA SER A 436 8.85 13.45 -14.70
C SER A 436 7.88 12.47 -14.03
N VAL A 437 7.15 12.89 -12.99
CA VAL A 437 6.38 11.99 -12.12
C VAL A 437 5.17 11.37 -12.84
N TYR A 438 4.80 11.87 -14.02
CA TYR A 438 3.55 11.47 -14.69
C TYR A 438 3.71 10.54 -15.89
N ALA A 439 4.93 10.19 -16.31
CA ALA A 439 5.14 9.21 -17.38
C ALA A 439 4.64 7.80 -16.98
N ASP A 440 4.81 7.42 -15.71
CA ASP A 440 4.36 6.13 -15.14
C ASP A 440 2.83 6.00 -15.02
N MET A 441 2.09 7.10 -15.22
CA MET A 441 0.65 7.22 -15.00
C MET A 441 -0.13 7.64 -16.25
N ARG A 442 0.46 7.62 -17.46
CA ARG A 442 -0.28 7.94 -18.71
C ARG A 442 -1.58 7.15 -18.87
N GLY A 443 -1.61 5.88 -18.48
CA GLY A 443 -2.82 5.05 -18.51
C GLY A 443 -3.87 5.42 -17.46
N LEU A 444 -3.47 6.08 -16.36
CA LEU A 444 -4.33 6.54 -15.27
C LEU A 444 -4.93 7.93 -15.53
N LEU A 445 -4.19 8.81 -16.22
CA LEU A 445 -4.50 10.25 -16.24
C LEU A 445 -5.33 10.70 -17.44
N GLY A 446 -5.71 9.77 -18.31
CA GLY A 446 -6.37 10.07 -19.58
C GLY A 446 -5.46 10.83 -20.55
N GLU A 447 -5.80 10.79 -21.83
CA GLU A 447 -5.15 11.63 -22.84
C GLU A 447 -5.56 13.09 -22.61
N ARG A 448 -4.84 13.81 -21.72
CA ARG A 448 -4.75 15.28 -21.63
C ARG A 448 -3.93 15.82 -20.45
N PHE A 449 -3.08 15.01 -19.81
CA PHE A 449 -2.04 15.58 -18.94
C PHE A 449 -0.94 16.21 -19.82
N GLU A 450 -1.22 17.41 -20.35
CA GLU A 450 -0.20 18.26 -20.96
C GLU A 450 0.77 18.67 -19.86
N THR A 451 1.90 17.96 -19.76
CA THR A 451 2.98 18.40 -18.89
C THR A 451 3.52 19.70 -19.47
N THR A 452 3.39 20.81 -18.73
CA THR A 452 3.97 22.09 -19.11
C THR A 452 5.47 21.90 -19.33
N MET A 453 5.89 21.95 -20.59
CA MET A 453 7.29 21.80 -20.97
C MET A 453 7.87 23.18 -21.23
N VAL A 454 8.94 23.51 -20.51
CA VAL A 454 9.73 24.72 -20.78
C VAL A 454 10.91 24.31 -21.66
N GLU A 455 11.13 25.00 -22.76
CA GLU A 455 12.27 24.82 -23.65
C GLU A 455 13.08 26.12 -23.73
N VAL A 456 14.39 26.02 -23.54
CA VAL A 456 15.35 27.12 -23.75
C VAL A 456 16.49 26.63 -24.64
N THR A 457 17.23 27.56 -25.24
CA THR A 457 18.40 27.24 -26.08
C THR A 457 19.67 27.70 -25.40
N ALA A 458 20.68 26.82 -25.35
CA ALA A 458 21.99 27.12 -24.79
C ALA A 458 22.75 28.14 -25.66
N ASP A 459 23.42 29.09 -25.00
CA ASP A 459 24.14 30.19 -25.65
C ASP A 459 25.45 29.78 -26.36
N GLU A 460 26.24 30.74 -26.85
CA GLU A 460 27.53 30.47 -27.51
C GLU A 460 28.56 29.77 -26.60
N LYS A 461 28.44 29.92 -25.28
CA LYS A 461 29.26 29.25 -24.26
C LYS A 461 28.59 27.98 -23.73
N GLY A 462 27.50 27.53 -24.35
CA GLY A 462 26.72 26.37 -23.93
C GLY A 462 25.97 26.59 -22.62
N GLN A 463 25.86 27.82 -22.12
CA GLN A 463 25.17 28.12 -20.87
C GLN A 463 23.66 28.20 -21.10
N PHE A 464 22.89 27.78 -20.11
CA PHE A 464 21.43 27.88 -20.11
C PHE A 464 20.91 28.35 -18.76
N GLU A 465 19.73 28.96 -18.79
CA GLU A 465 18.93 29.28 -17.63
C GLU A 465 17.49 28.84 -17.94
N ILE A 466 16.94 27.95 -17.12
CA ILE A 466 15.60 27.40 -17.29
C ILE A 466 14.82 27.51 -15.98
N SER A 467 13.58 27.96 -16.07
CA SER A 467 12.69 28.06 -14.92
C SER A 467 12.02 26.71 -14.67
N VAL A 468 12.14 26.19 -13.45
CA VAL A 468 11.46 24.99 -12.98
C VAL A 468 10.34 25.42 -12.04
N ASP A 469 9.12 25.01 -12.36
CA ASP A 469 7.97 25.24 -11.48
C ASP A 469 8.09 24.36 -10.23
N THR A 470 8.04 24.97 -9.05
CA THR A 470 8.05 24.25 -7.76
C THR A 470 6.67 24.02 -7.19
N GLN A 471 5.62 24.49 -7.88
CA GLN A 471 4.26 24.18 -7.47
C GLN A 471 4.03 22.66 -7.48
N PRO A 472 3.43 22.12 -6.41
CA PRO A 472 3.13 20.71 -6.34
C PRO A 472 1.99 20.40 -7.33
N TYR A 473 2.26 19.48 -8.25
CA TYR A 473 1.25 18.92 -9.14
C TYR A 473 0.46 17.88 -8.35
N GLY A 474 -0.79 18.16 -8.00
CA GLY A 474 -1.91 17.24 -7.69
C GLY A 474 -1.69 16.04 -6.75
N ASP A 475 -2.59 15.87 -5.78
CA ASP A 475 -2.55 14.78 -4.79
C ASP A 475 -2.67 13.42 -5.49
N LEU A 476 -1.54 12.73 -5.71
CA LEU A 476 -1.55 11.28 -5.90
C LEU A 476 -0.61 10.65 -4.86
N PRO A 477 -1.12 9.75 -4.01
CA PRO A 477 -0.35 9.16 -2.92
C PRO A 477 0.64 8.14 -3.49
N VAL A 478 1.77 8.59 -4.01
CA VAL A 478 2.90 7.72 -4.33
C VAL A 478 3.68 7.44 -3.05
N ARG A 479 3.68 6.17 -2.65
CA ARG A 479 4.44 5.53 -1.55
C ARG A 479 5.50 6.40 -0.85
N GLY A 480 5.10 7.15 0.18
CA GLY A 480 6.01 7.63 1.23
C GLY A 480 6.85 8.87 0.93
N THR A 481 6.61 9.61 -0.16
CA THR A 481 7.23 10.92 -0.42
C THR A 481 6.38 12.07 0.11
N LYS A 482 7.02 13.13 0.62
CA LYS A 482 6.32 14.36 1.03
C LYS A 482 5.91 15.18 -0.19
N TRP A 483 4.71 15.77 -0.10
CA TRP A 483 4.07 16.62 -1.11
C TRP A 483 4.98 17.72 -1.68
N GLU A 484 5.69 18.41 -0.79
CA GLU A 484 6.58 19.55 -1.09
C GLU A 484 7.82 19.18 -1.92
N ASP A 485 8.08 17.88 -2.15
CA ASP A 485 9.28 17.39 -2.84
C ASP A 485 9.01 16.83 -4.25
N HIS A 486 7.75 16.80 -4.73
CA HIS A 486 7.41 16.18 -6.02
C HIS A 486 8.04 16.90 -7.22
N TRP A 487 8.10 18.24 -7.18
CA TRP A 487 8.79 19.04 -8.19
C TRP A 487 10.29 18.72 -8.27
N LYS A 488 10.90 18.16 -7.20
CA LYS A 488 12.30 17.69 -7.23
C LYS A 488 12.48 16.47 -8.14
N TYR A 489 11.42 15.82 -8.60
CA TYR A 489 11.51 14.77 -9.61
C TYR A 489 11.42 15.30 -11.05
N THR A 490 11.29 16.62 -11.24
CA THR A 490 11.36 17.24 -12.57
C THR A 490 12.64 16.86 -13.30
N VAL A 491 12.52 16.46 -14.56
CA VAL A 491 13.66 16.13 -15.40
C VAL A 491 14.08 17.37 -16.17
N ILE A 492 15.38 17.65 -16.11
CA ILE A 492 16.05 18.63 -16.95
C ILE A 492 16.92 17.86 -17.94
N SER A 493 16.71 18.12 -19.24
CA SER A 493 17.40 17.42 -20.31
C SER A 493 18.02 18.41 -21.30
N ALA A 494 19.07 17.98 -21.99
CA ALA A 494 19.69 18.70 -23.09
C ALA A 494 19.77 17.80 -24.32
N THR A 495 19.47 18.37 -25.48
CA THR A 495 19.47 17.68 -26.77
C THR A 495 20.13 18.56 -27.83
N MET A 496 20.86 17.94 -28.76
CA MET A 496 21.49 18.64 -29.87
C MET A 496 21.56 17.71 -31.09
N PRO A 497 21.25 18.17 -32.31
CA PRO A 497 21.39 17.35 -33.51
C PRO A 497 22.77 16.72 -33.62
N GLY A 498 22.82 15.41 -33.93
CA GLY A 498 24.05 14.63 -34.03
C GLY A 498 24.57 14.05 -32.70
N PHE A 499 23.93 14.36 -31.57
CA PHE A 499 24.24 13.80 -30.26
C PHE A 499 22.98 13.20 -29.62
N ALA A 500 23.18 12.30 -28.68
CA ALA A 500 22.10 11.79 -27.85
C ALA A 500 21.80 12.72 -26.69
N GLY A 501 20.53 12.73 -26.29
CA GLY A 501 20.06 13.52 -25.16
C GLY A 501 20.68 13.08 -23.84
N GLN A 502 20.97 14.04 -22.97
CA GLN A 502 21.38 13.79 -21.59
C GLN A 502 20.37 14.40 -20.64
N PHE A 503 20.16 13.78 -19.48
CA PHE A 503 19.19 14.27 -18.51
C PHE A 503 19.59 14.01 -17.05
N VAL A 504 19.04 14.85 -16.16
CA VAL A 504 19.16 14.76 -14.70
C VAL A 504 17.79 14.98 -14.08
N LYS A 505 17.54 14.37 -12.93
CA LYS A 505 16.39 14.71 -12.08
C LYS A 505 16.79 15.84 -11.15
N PHE A 506 15.91 16.78 -10.90
CA PHE A 506 16.21 17.95 -10.07
C PHE A 506 16.73 17.58 -8.67
N LYS A 507 16.21 16.51 -8.06
CA LYS A 507 16.63 15.98 -6.76
C LYS A 507 18.08 15.48 -6.72
N ASP A 508 18.67 15.19 -7.88
CA ASP A 508 20.05 14.73 -8.02
C ASP A 508 21.01 15.93 -8.19
N VAL A 509 20.51 17.16 -8.11
CA VAL A 509 21.24 18.42 -8.24
C VAL A 509 21.31 19.10 -6.87
N GLU A 510 22.50 19.50 -6.41
CA GLU A 510 22.63 20.32 -5.21
C GLU A 510 22.18 21.76 -5.52
N GLU A 511 21.37 22.38 -4.65
CA GLU A 511 20.73 23.70 -4.86
C GLU A 511 21.72 24.84 -5.18
N SER A 512 23.02 24.66 -4.90
CA SER A 512 24.10 25.62 -5.15
C SER A 512 24.95 25.35 -6.40
N ASP A 513 24.77 24.21 -7.08
CA ASP A 513 25.66 23.77 -8.15
C ASP A 513 25.11 24.09 -9.54
N ALA A 514 25.96 24.65 -10.41
CA ALA A 514 25.64 24.80 -11.82
C ALA A 514 25.56 23.41 -12.48
N ILE A 515 24.40 23.08 -13.06
CA ILE A 515 24.18 21.78 -13.70
C ILE A 515 25.08 21.67 -14.93
N THR A 516 25.87 20.61 -15.02
CA THR A 516 26.57 20.28 -16.26
C THR A 516 25.89 19.10 -16.97
N LEU A 517 25.33 19.35 -18.15
CA LEU A 517 24.75 18.34 -19.02
C LEU A 517 25.73 18.00 -20.13
N GLN A 518 26.50 16.93 -19.95
CA GLN A 518 27.38 16.43 -21.00
C GLN A 518 26.59 15.52 -21.94
N LEU A 519 26.42 15.96 -23.18
CA LEU A 519 25.81 15.17 -24.27
C LEU A 519 26.62 13.90 -24.51
N VAL A 520 25.94 12.86 -24.97
CA VAL A 520 26.54 11.55 -25.23
C VAL A 520 26.60 11.31 -26.73
N GLU A 521 27.60 10.54 -27.18
CA GLU A 521 27.61 10.03 -28.54
C GLU A 521 26.34 9.20 -28.79
N ASP A 522 25.72 9.40 -29.95
CA ASP A 522 24.52 8.65 -30.29
C ASP A 522 24.87 7.24 -30.78
N THR A 523 23.98 6.29 -30.48
CA THR A 523 23.98 4.95 -31.08
C THR A 523 22.59 4.72 -31.65
N THR A 524 22.52 4.63 -32.98
CA THR A 524 21.28 4.32 -33.67
C THR A 524 20.86 2.87 -33.39
N ILE A 525 19.61 2.70 -32.96
CA ILE A 525 18.96 1.40 -32.92
C ILE A 525 18.42 1.09 -34.30
N ARG A 526 18.73 -0.10 -34.82
CA ARG A 526 18.26 -0.60 -36.11
C ARG A 526 17.55 -1.93 -35.88
N GLY A 527 16.22 -1.90 -36.00
CA GLY A 527 15.40 -3.10 -35.91
C GLY A 527 14.92 -3.52 -37.29
N ARG A 528 14.79 -4.84 -37.49
CA ARG A 528 14.09 -5.42 -38.64
C ARG A 528 12.98 -6.34 -38.15
N ILE A 529 11.80 -6.23 -38.72
CA ILE A 529 10.63 -7.02 -38.31
C ILE A 529 10.26 -7.97 -39.44
N ILE A 530 10.20 -9.26 -39.12
CA ILE A 530 9.91 -10.35 -40.07
C ILE A 530 8.77 -11.23 -39.56
N GLY A 531 8.05 -11.87 -40.47
CA GLY A 531 7.09 -12.92 -40.15
C GLY A 531 7.75 -14.27 -39.88
N LEU A 532 6.94 -15.27 -39.54
CA LEU A 532 7.43 -16.64 -39.30
C LEU A 532 8.08 -17.27 -40.54
N GLU A 533 7.65 -16.86 -41.74
CA GLU A 533 8.20 -17.28 -43.03
C GLU A 533 9.46 -16.49 -43.42
N GLY A 534 9.95 -15.61 -42.55
CA GLY A 534 11.15 -14.78 -42.76
C GLY A 534 10.94 -13.60 -43.72
N GLN A 535 9.71 -13.34 -44.15
CA GLN A 535 9.39 -12.19 -44.99
C GLN A 535 9.32 -10.90 -44.17
N PRO A 536 9.78 -9.76 -44.70
CA PRO A 536 9.67 -8.48 -44.02
C PRO A 536 8.21 -8.06 -43.83
N ILE A 537 7.90 -7.45 -42.69
CA ILE A 537 6.56 -6.91 -42.40
C ILE A 537 6.67 -5.39 -42.36
N SER A 538 6.01 -4.74 -43.31
CA SER A 538 5.95 -3.28 -43.42
C SER A 538 4.76 -2.71 -42.63
N GLY A 539 4.89 -1.47 -42.17
CA GLY A 539 3.79 -0.76 -41.50
C GLY A 539 3.56 -1.19 -40.05
N VAL A 540 4.47 -1.96 -39.44
CA VAL A 540 4.47 -2.22 -38.01
C VAL A 540 4.94 -0.96 -37.28
N THR A 541 4.12 -0.50 -36.33
CA THR A 541 4.44 0.60 -35.42
C THR A 541 5.19 0.07 -34.21
N VAL A 542 6.28 0.74 -33.85
CA VAL A 542 7.07 0.48 -32.66
C VAL A 542 6.96 1.69 -31.75
N ASN A 543 6.32 1.51 -30.59
CA ASN A 543 6.29 2.52 -29.54
C ASN A 543 7.59 2.44 -28.75
N ILE A 544 8.19 3.61 -28.53
CA ILE A 544 9.40 3.78 -27.74
C ILE A 544 8.92 4.19 -26.35
N GLY A 545 9.22 3.35 -25.36
CA GLY A 545 8.89 3.55 -23.97
C GLY A 545 10.01 4.26 -23.21
N ASP A 546 10.10 3.98 -21.91
CA ASP A 546 11.07 4.62 -21.04
C ASP A 546 12.52 4.29 -21.43
N ILE A 547 13.37 5.32 -21.31
CA ILE A 547 14.80 5.24 -21.57
C ILE A 547 15.54 5.23 -20.24
N TRP A 548 16.27 4.15 -20.01
CA TRP A 548 16.97 3.87 -18.75
C TRP A 548 18.47 4.08 -18.86
N VAL A 549 19.02 4.73 -17.83
CA VAL A 549 20.45 4.98 -17.67
C VAL A 549 21.04 4.05 -16.61
N PRO A 550 22.10 3.29 -16.91
CA PRO A 550 22.78 2.46 -15.91
C PRO A 550 23.45 3.31 -14.83
N ARG A 551 23.45 2.81 -13.59
CA ARG A 551 24.09 3.49 -12.43
C ARG A 551 25.60 3.55 -12.57
N GLU A 552 26.18 2.47 -13.07
CA GLU A 552 27.61 2.28 -13.20
C GLU A 552 28.19 2.96 -14.45
N GLY A 553 27.35 3.66 -15.22
CA GLY A 553 27.72 4.34 -16.46
C GLY A 553 27.81 3.43 -17.68
N ASN A 554 27.69 2.10 -17.51
CA ASN A 554 27.62 1.11 -18.57
C ASN A 554 26.61 -0.01 -18.21
N LEU A 555 26.22 -0.81 -19.20
CA LEU A 555 25.24 -1.87 -19.02
C LEU A 555 25.82 -3.20 -18.53
N ASP A 556 27.12 -3.31 -18.20
CA ASP A 556 27.76 -4.60 -17.92
C ASP A 556 27.15 -5.31 -16.71
N VAL A 557 26.93 -4.58 -15.62
CA VAL A 557 26.34 -5.15 -14.40
C VAL A 557 24.88 -5.54 -14.61
N TRP A 558 24.13 -4.71 -15.35
CA TRP A 558 22.74 -4.98 -15.67
C TRP A 558 22.59 -6.18 -16.61
N LEU A 559 23.38 -6.26 -17.68
CA LEU A 559 23.38 -7.40 -18.61
C LEU A 559 23.81 -8.69 -17.91
N SER A 560 24.80 -8.65 -17.03
CA SER A 560 25.18 -9.80 -16.22
C SER A 560 24.03 -10.28 -15.32
N ALA A 561 23.29 -9.35 -14.68
CA ALA A 561 22.11 -9.71 -13.89
C ALA A 561 21.02 -10.38 -14.75
N VAL A 562 20.78 -9.86 -15.96
CA VAL A 562 19.84 -10.44 -16.93
C VAL A 562 20.29 -11.83 -17.39
N GLU A 563 21.56 -12.01 -17.75
CA GLU A 563 22.15 -13.30 -18.15
C GLU A 563 22.08 -14.35 -17.04
N ASN A 564 22.22 -13.93 -15.79
CA ASN A 564 22.11 -14.81 -14.62
C ASN A 564 20.65 -15.13 -14.25
N GLY A 565 19.67 -14.60 -14.98
CA GLY A 565 18.24 -14.82 -14.71
C GLY A 565 17.76 -14.15 -13.43
N GLU A 566 18.38 -13.03 -13.02
CA GLU A 566 17.89 -12.29 -11.86
C GLU A 566 16.52 -11.65 -12.14
N PRO A 567 15.58 -11.65 -11.17
CA PRO A 567 14.28 -11.01 -11.36
C PRO A 567 14.38 -9.49 -11.57
N ALA A 568 13.40 -8.88 -12.23
CA ALA A 568 13.43 -7.46 -12.57
C ALA A 568 13.63 -6.52 -11.41
N TRP A 569 13.01 -6.76 -10.25
CA TRP A 569 13.19 -5.90 -9.08
C TRP A 569 14.62 -5.90 -8.54
N THR A 570 15.44 -6.89 -8.93
CA THR A 570 16.87 -6.93 -8.62
C THR A 570 17.67 -6.28 -9.75
N ALA A 571 17.45 -6.68 -11.01
CA ALA A 571 18.18 -6.13 -12.15
C ALA A 571 17.98 -4.60 -12.31
N VAL A 572 16.75 -4.09 -12.14
CA VAL A 572 16.43 -2.65 -12.19
C VAL A 572 17.21 -1.83 -11.16
N LYS A 573 17.73 -2.43 -10.08
CA LYS A 573 18.58 -1.71 -9.11
C LYS A 573 19.89 -1.23 -9.72
N HIS A 574 20.32 -1.78 -10.86
CA HIS A 574 21.49 -1.33 -11.62
C HIS A 574 21.14 -0.22 -12.61
N LEU A 575 19.86 0.12 -12.76
CA LEU A 575 19.39 1.28 -13.50
C LEU A 575 19.11 2.43 -12.52
N SER A 576 19.46 3.65 -12.91
CA SER A 576 19.44 4.84 -12.04
C SER A 576 18.22 5.70 -12.32
N ARG A 577 18.04 6.04 -13.60
CA ARG A 577 17.21 7.13 -14.08
C ARG A 577 16.41 6.63 -15.27
N GLN A 578 15.09 6.80 -15.22
CA GLN A 578 14.16 6.66 -16.34
C GLN A 578 13.81 8.06 -16.88
N CYS A 579 13.63 8.17 -18.18
CA CYS A 579 13.16 9.38 -18.85
C CYS A 579 12.28 9.01 -20.04
N GLU A 580 11.24 9.79 -20.23
CA GLU A 580 10.32 9.65 -21.35
C GLU A 580 10.96 10.18 -22.66
N PRO A 581 10.72 9.53 -23.82
CA PRO A 581 11.28 9.91 -25.12
C PRO A 581 11.11 11.38 -25.51
N ARG A 582 9.92 11.98 -25.30
CA ARG A 582 9.63 13.37 -25.71
C ARG A 582 10.57 14.38 -25.06
N ILE A 583 10.92 14.16 -23.79
CA ILE A 583 11.83 15.03 -23.04
C ILE A 583 13.22 14.99 -23.69
N LEU A 584 13.66 13.82 -24.15
CA LEU A 584 14.93 13.64 -24.86
C LEU A 584 14.85 13.94 -26.36
N GLY A 585 13.71 14.43 -26.88
CA GLY A 585 13.52 14.69 -28.30
C GLY A 585 13.60 13.43 -29.17
N VAL A 586 13.40 12.26 -28.56
CA VAL A 586 13.30 10.96 -29.23
C VAL A 586 11.84 10.80 -29.67
N PRO A 587 11.57 10.31 -30.90
CA PRO A 587 10.19 10.06 -31.33
C PRO A 587 9.50 9.07 -30.39
N GLU A 588 8.20 9.25 -30.16
CA GLU A 588 7.42 8.29 -29.35
C GLU A 588 7.11 7.02 -30.13
N THR A 589 7.01 7.12 -31.46
CA THR A 589 6.72 6.00 -32.35
C THR A 589 7.57 6.07 -33.61
N VAL A 590 7.92 4.90 -34.13
CA VAL A 590 8.52 4.71 -35.45
C VAL A 590 7.77 3.60 -36.19
N THR A 591 7.80 3.63 -37.52
CA THR A 591 7.13 2.62 -38.34
C THR A 591 8.14 1.93 -39.25
N SER A 592 7.99 0.61 -39.41
CA SER A 592 8.81 -0.19 -40.32
C SER A 592 8.51 0.11 -41.79
N ASP A 593 9.58 0.18 -42.60
CA ASP A 593 9.53 0.42 -44.03
C ASP A 593 9.14 -0.84 -44.84
N GLU A 594 9.22 -0.80 -46.17
CA GLU A 594 8.90 -1.94 -47.06
C GLU A 594 9.82 -3.17 -46.84
N ASN A 595 11.02 -2.97 -46.30
CA ASN A 595 11.97 -4.03 -45.95
C ASN A 595 11.79 -4.53 -44.51
N GLY A 596 10.78 -4.02 -43.81
CA GLY A 596 10.52 -4.27 -42.39
C GLY A 596 11.53 -3.59 -41.46
N GLU A 597 12.32 -2.64 -41.95
CA GLU A 597 13.38 -1.98 -41.19
C GLU A 597 12.89 -0.67 -40.56
N PHE A 598 13.42 -0.34 -39.40
CA PHE A 598 13.20 0.95 -38.74
C PHE A 598 14.46 1.41 -37.99
N GLU A 599 14.60 2.73 -37.82
CA GLU A 599 15.72 3.33 -37.11
C GLU A 599 15.22 4.27 -36.00
N VAL A 600 15.90 4.23 -34.84
CA VAL A 600 15.68 5.17 -33.73
C VAL A 600 16.98 5.88 -33.40
N TYR A 601 16.91 7.22 -33.35
CA TYR A 601 18.05 8.11 -33.09
C TYR A 601 17.89 8.83 -31.75
N GLY A 602 18.99 9.37 -31.22
CA GLY A 602 19.00 10.25 -30.06
C GLY A 602 18.97 9.54 -28.69
N LEU A 603 19.04 8.21 -28.68
CA LEU A 603 19.00 7.40 -27.46
C LEU A 603 20.33 7.46 -26.69
N GLY A 604 21.45 7.43 -27.40
CA GLY A 604 22.80 7.43 -26.80
C GLY A 604 23.32 6.06 -26.45
N ARG A 605 24.62 5.97 -26.18
CA ARG A 605 25.30 4.73 -25.78
C ARG A 605 24.87 4.25 -24.40
N GLU A 606 25.00 2.94 -24.19
CA GLU A 606 24.81 2.30 -22.88
C GLU A 606 23.45 2.65 -22.25
N ARG A 607 22.37 2.58 -23.03
CA ARG A 607 20.98 2.77 -22.59
C ARG A 607 20.20 1.47 -22.75
N CYS A 608 19.24 1.27 -21.86
CA CYS A 608 18.19 0.27 -22.03
C CYS A 608 16.88 0.99 -22.34
N VAL A 609 16.12 0.49 -23.31
CA VAL A 609 14.89 1.12 -23.80
C VAL A 609 13.78 0.10 -23.83
N ASP A 610 12.64 0.45 -23.26
CA ASP A 610 11.41 -0.35 -23.35
C ASP A 610 10.75 -0.13 -24.72
N MET A 611 10.34 -1.20 -25.40
CA MET A 611 9.73 -1.09 -26.72
C MET A 611 8.53 -2.04 -26.89
N HIS A 612 7.52 -1.55 -27.62
CA HIS A 612 6.33 -2.32 -27.97
C HIS A 612 6.10 -2.28 -29.47
N ALA A 613 6.06 -3.43 -30.13
CA ALA A 613 5.76 -3.52 -31.56
C ALA A 613 4.33 -4.02 -31.77
N HIS A 614 3.57 -3.34 -32.64
CA HIS A 614 2.24 -3.78 -33.04
C HIS A 614 1.92 -3.35 -34.48
N GLY A 615 1.06 -4.11 -35.15
CA GLY A 615 0.65 -3.79 -36.51
C GLY A 615 -0.16 -4.89 -37.15
N ASN A 616 -0.55 -4.67 -38.39
CA ASN A 616 -1.28 -5.69 -39.15
C ASN A 616 -0.35 -6.89 -39.42
N GLY A 617 -0.78 -8.10 -39.04
CA GLY A 617 -0.01 -9.33 -39.26
C GLY A 617 0.95 -9.73 -38.16
N ILE A 618 1.13 -8.92 -37.11
CA ILE A 618 1.88 -9.32 -35.91
C ILE A 618 1.06 -9.13 -34.64
N ALA A 619 1.29 -9.95 -33.62
CA ALA A 619 0.81 -9.71 -32.27
C ALA A 619 1.62 -8.59 -31.62
N LEU A 620 0.95 -7.85 -30.74
CA LEU A 620 1.58 -6.93 -29.83
C LEU A 620 2.64 -7.67 -29.03
N ASP A 621 3.87 -7.20 -29.14
CA ASP A 621 5.04 -7.79 -28.51
C ASP A 621 5.77 -6.74 -27.67
N HIS A 622 6.24 -7.14 -26.50
CA HIS A 622 6.99 -6.29 -25.55
C HIS A 622 8.40 -6.83 -25.41
N PHE A 623 9.38 -5.96 -25.64
CA PHE A 623 10.79 -6.32 -25.58
C PHE A 623 11.63 -5.11 -25.13
N LYS A 624 12.86 -5.39 -24.70
CA LYS A 624 13.83 -4.34 -24.37
C LYS A 624 14.92 -4.29 -25.42
N VAL A 625 15.44 -3.10 -25.67
CA VAL A 625 16.59 -2.91 -26.55
C VAL A 625 17.67 -2.17 -25.79
N VAL A 626 18.90 -2.70 -25.85
CA VAL A 626 20.08 -1.99 -25.38
C VAL A 626 20.81 -1.32 -26.52
N SER A 627 21.28 -0.09 -26.32
CA SER A 627 22.09 0.65 -27.30
C SER A 627 23.56 0.19 -27.35
N ARG A 628 23.74 -1.12 -27.32
CA ARG A 628 25.00 -1.86 -27.40
C ARG A 628 24.85 -3.05 -28.34
N SER A 629 25.93 -3.45 -29.03
CA SER A 629 25.93 -4.73 -29.74
C SER A 629 25.95 -5.87 -28.71
N THR A 630 24.94 -6.75 -28.77
CA THR A 630 24.86 -7.96 -27.96
C THR A 630 23.98 -8.97 -28.68
N ASP A 631 24.21 -10.26 -28.42
CA ASP A 631 23.30 -11.31 -28.84
C ASP A 631 21.98 -11.19 -28.07
N PRO A 632 20.82 -11.58 -28.65
CA PRO A 632 19.54 -11.54 -27.97
C PRO A 632 19.55 -12.43 -26.71
N LEU A 633 19.09 -11.87 -25.59
CA LEU A 633 18.97 -12.57 -24.31
C LEU A 633 17.49 -12.78 -23.97
N SER A 634 17.12 -13.99 -23.53
CA SER A 634 15.79 -14.25 -23.00
C SER A 634 15.79 -14.01 -21.50
N TRP A 635 14.82 -13.24 -21.00
CA TRP A 635 14.77 -12.80 -19.61
C TRP A 635 13.36 -12.83 -19.03
N ASP A 636 13.20 -13.48 -17.87
CA ASP A 636 11.97 -13.48 -17.08
C ASP A 636 11.94 -12.23 -16.19
N GLU A 637 11.32 -11.16 -16.71
CA GLU A 637 11.19 -9.89 -16.00
C GLU A 637 10.26 -10.01 -14.78
N THR A 638 9.17 -10.77 -14.87
CA THR A 638 8.12 -10.81 -13.84
C THR A 638 8.44 -11.79 -12.71
N GLY A 639 9.46 -12.63 -12.87
CA GLY A 639 9.77 -13.74 -11.96
C GLY A 639 8.70 -14.83 -12.02
N SER A 640 7.89 -14.83 -13.08
CA SER A 640 6.86 -15.82 -13.38
C SER A 640 7.25 -16.52 -14.68
N THR A 641 7.32 -17.85 -14.63
CA THR A 641 7.91 -18.68 -15.70
C THR A 641 7.17 -18.66 -17.04
N ASP A 642 6.10 -17.88 -17.18
CA ASP A 642 5.08 -18.12 -18.19
C ASP A 642 5.23 -17.22 -19.44
N SER A 643 6.06 -16.17 -19.42
CA SER A 643 6.37 -15.35 -20.63
C SER A 643 7.66 -14.51 -20.48
N PRO A 644 8.86 -15.06 -20.75
CA PRO A 644 10.07 -14.25 -20.77
C PRO A 644 10.06 -13.25 -21.94
N ILE A 645 10.57 -12.05 -21.70
CA ILE A 645 10.82 -11.06 -22.75
C ILE A 645 12.18 -11.28 -23.39
N THR A 646 12.39 -10.68 -24.56
CA THR A 646 13.72 -10.67 -25.20
C THR A 646 14.39 -9.32 -25.02
N VAL A 647 15.67 -9.33 -24.63
CA VAL A 647 16.54 -8.16 -24.61
C VAL A 647 17.42 -8.21 -25.87
N TYR A 648 17.20 -7.27 -26.77
CA TYR A 648 17.92 -7.15 -28.03
C TYR A 648 19.08 -6.16 -27.94
N GLY A 649 20.13 -6.38 -28.73
CA GLY A 649 21.17 -5.37 -28.97
C GLY A 649 20.73 -4.30 -29.96
N ALA A 650 21.61 -3.32 -30.18
CA ALA A 650 21.34 -2.14 -31.02
C ALA A 650 21.02 -2.47 -32.49
N LYS A 651 21.37 -3.67 -32.95
CA LYS A 651 20.96 -4.22 -34.25
C LYS A 651 20.30 -5.56 -34.02
N PHE A 652 19.05 -5.72 -34.44
CA PHE A 652 18.31 -6.94 -34.17
C PHE A 652 17.24 -7.23 -35.21
N THR A 653 16.75 -8.46 -35.17
CA THR A 653 15.60 -8.90 -35.95
C THR A 653 14.54 -9.43 -34.99
N LEU A 654 13.38 -8.77 -34.99
CA LEU A 654 12.19 -9.20 -34.27
C LEU A 654 11.37 -10.11 -35.17
N THR A 655 11.04 -11.30 -34.68
CA THR A 655 10.11 -12.20 -35.38
C THR A 655 8.71 -11.95 -34.86
N GLY A 656 7.87 -11.32 -35.67
CA GLY A 656 6.49 -11.02 -35.36
C GLY A 656 5.70 -12.30 -35.10
N ARG A 657 5.16 -12.42 -33.88
CA ARG A 657 4.27 -13.53 -33.53
C ARG A 657 2.94 -13.38 -34.28
N PRO A 658 2.24 -14.47 -34.62
CA PRO A 658 0.91 -14.38 -35.23
C PRO A 658 -0.07 -13.63 -34.32
N SER A 659 -0.81 -12.65 -34.86
CA SER A 659 -1.93 -12.02 -34.15
C SER A 659 -3.27 -12.64 -34.51
N ARG A 660 -4.18 -12.56 -33.55
CA ARG A 660 -5.61 -12.80 -33.75
C ARG A 660 -6.30 -11.45 -33.92
N THR A 661 -7.24 -11.38 -34.86
CA THR A 661 -8.11 -10.20 -35.00
C THR A 661 -9.30 -10.36 -34.06
N VAL A 662 -9.62 -9.32 -33.30
CA VAL A 662 -10.87 -9.23 -32.54
C VAL A 662 -11.77 -8.21 -33.20
N THR A 663 -13.00 -8.60 -33.48
CA THR A 663 -14.05 -7.76 -34.03
C THR A 663 -15.23 -7.80 -33.08
N GLY A 664 -16.05 -6.77 -33.09
CA GLY A 664 -17.23 -6.78 -32.24
C GLY A 664 -18.13 -5.59 -32.45
N THR A 665 -19.22 -5.58 -31.69
CA THR A 665 -20.14 -4.45 -31.64
C THR A 665 -20.35 -4.00 -30.20
N VAL A 666 -20.45 -2.69 -30.00
CA VAL A 666 -20.81 -2.07 -28.72
C VAL A 666 -22.23 -1.53 -28.84
N THR A 667 -23.09 -1.93 -27.92
CA THR A 667 -24.53 -1.61 -27.94
C THR A 667 -25.03 -1.19 -26.56
N ASP A 668 -26.13 -0.43 -26.52
CA ASP A 668 -26.87 -0.16 -25.29
C ASP A 668 -27.62 -1.44 -24.86
N ALA A 669 -27.45 -1.84 -23.60
CA ALA A 669 -27.97 -3.11 -23.08
C ALA A 669 -29.51 -3.21 -23.04
N GLU A 670 -30.22 -2.08 -22.91
CA GLU A 670 -31.68 -2.05 -22.79
C GLU A 670 -32.36 -1.98 -24.17
N THR A 671 -31.83 -1.13 -25.05
CA THR A 671 -32.43 -0.82 -26.35
C THR A 671 -31.84 -1.64 -27.49
N GLY A 672 -30.64 -2.20 -27.32
CA GLY A 672 -29.87 -2.85 -28.37
C GLY A 672 -29.32 -1.89 -29.43
N SER A 673 -29.39 -0.58 -29.20
CA SER A 673 -28.93 0.43 -30.15
C SER A 673 -27.40 0.46 -30.23
N PRO A 674 -26.80 0.61 -31.43
CA PRO A 674 -25.34 0.72 -31.56
C PRO A 674 -24.80 1.98 -30.89
N LEU A 675 -23.65 1.87 -30.25
CA LEU A 675 -22.93 2.98 -29.63
C LEU A 675 -21.71 3.33 -30.47
N ALA A 676 -21.78 4.47 -31.16
CA ALA A 676 -20.68 5.01 -31.96
C ALA A 676 -19.75 5.89 -31.12
N GLY A 677 -18.48 5.96 -31.48
CA GLY A 677 -17.49 6.83 -30.86
C GLY A 677 -16.91 6.33 -29.52
N ALA A 678 -17.32 5.15 -29.04
CA ALA A 678 -16.68 4.50 -27.91
C ALA A 678 -15.30 3.95 -28.31
N ASP A 679 -14.29 4.24 -27.51
CA ASP A 679 -12.94 3.70 -27.65
C ASP A 679 -12.88 2.26 -27.13
N VAL A 680 -12.21 1.38 -27.86
CA VAL A 680 -11.92 0.01 -27.47
C VAL A 680 -10.42 -0.23 -27.57
N ALA A 681 -9.81 -0.68 -26.49
CA ALA A 681 -8.36 -0.93 -26.42
C ALA A 681 -8.05 -2.22 -25.66
N ILE A 682 -6.83 -2.74 -25.79
CA ILE A 682 -6.39 -3.92 -25.03
C ILE A 682 -5.99 -3.48 -23.62
N SER A 683 -6.56 -4.12 -22.59
CA SER A 683 -6.30 -3.81 -21.17
C SER A 683 -5.46 -4.85 -20.44
N LYS A 684 -5.56 -6.13 -20.84
CA LYS A 684 -4.73 -7.23 -20.31
C LYS A 684 -4.28 -8.16 -21.44
N ILE A 685 -3.07 -8.68 -21.31
CA ILE A 685 -2.50 -9.68 -22.22
C ILE A 685 -2.06 -10.87 -21.40
N SER A 686 -2.52 -12.07 -21.77
CA SER A 686 -2.16 -13.32 -21.08
C SER A 686 -2.37 -13.29 -19.55
N GLY A 687 -3.34 -12.52 -19.06
CA GLY A 687 -3.61 -12.32 -17.63
C GLY A 687 -2.72 -11.28 -16.94
N GLU A 688 -1.75 -10.69 -17.65
CA GLU A 688 -0.94 -9.59 -17.14
C GLU A 688 -1.62 -8.24 -17.38
N ASN A 689 -1.67 -7.43 -16.31
CA ASN A 689 -2.16 -6.06 -16.35
C ASN A 689 -1.22 -5.17 -17.14
N ILE A 690 -1.58 -4.84 -18.38
CA ILE A 690 -0.86 -3.85 -19.20
C ILE A 690 -1.51 -2.46 -19.13
N VAL A 691 -2.26 -2.20 -18.06
CA VAL A 691 -3.07 -0.99 -17.72
C VAL A 691 -2.37 0.33 -18.05
N LYS A 692 -1.03 0.35 -18.16
CA LYS A 692 -0.22 1.54 -18.40
C LYS A 692 -0.20 2.06 -19.84
N LEU A 693 -0.62 1.28 -20.84
CA LEU A 693 -0.24 1.57 -22.23
C LEU A 693 -1.39 1.84 -23.22
N TRP A 694 -2.68 1.74 -22.82
CA TRP A 694 -3.86 1.98 -23.70
C TRP A 694 -3.61 1.53 -25.15
N LEU A 695 -3.21 0.27 -25.32
CA LEU A 695 -2.58 -0.17 -26.57
C LEU A 695 -3.63 -0.50 -27.63
N LEU A 696 -3.31 -0.11 -28.87
CA LEU A 696 -4.14 -0.35 -30.05
C LEU A 696 -5.59 0.17 -29.89
N PRO A 697 -5.79 1.46 -29.54
CA PRO A 697 -7.14 1.98 -29.45
C PRO A 697 -7.79 1.98 -30.83
N THR A 698 -9.06 1.57 -30.87
CA THR A 698 -9.93 1.71 -32.02
C THR A 698 -11.24 2.32 -31.57
N GLU A 699 -11.79 3.20 -32.40
CA GLU A 699 -13.08 3.81 -32.14
C GLU A 699 -14.20 3.01 -32.85
N THR A 700 -15.33 2.85 -32.18
CA THR A 700 -16.52 2.24 -32.75
C THR A 700 -17.14 3.14 -33.83
N ASN A 701 -17.51 2.55 -34.96
CA ASN A 701 -18.16 3.28 -36.06
C ASN A 701 -19.65 3.59 -35.77
N GLU A 702 -20.36 4.19 -36.72
CA GLU A 702 -21.81 4.50 -36.60
C GLU A 702 -22.70 3.27 -36.30
N GLN A 703 -22.25 2.07 -36.65
CA GLN A 703 -22.93 0.80 -36.36
C GLN A 703 -22.44 0.18 -35.04
N GLY A 704 -21.68 0.92 -34.23
CA GLY A 704 -21.07 0.45 -32.98
C GLY A 704 -20.00 -0.62 -33.19
N SER A 705 -19.56 -0.86 -34.43
CA SER A 705 -18.62 -1.92 -34.75
C SER A 705 -17.17 -1.47 -34.54
N PHE A 706 -16.34 -2.37 -34.02
CA PHE A 706 -14.90 -2.15 -33.84
C PHE A 706 -14.07 -3.32 -34.39
N ARG A 707 -12.79 -3.05 -34.66
CA ARG A 707 -11.81 -4.06 -35.09
C ARG A 707 -10.44 -3.78 -34.51
N ILE A 708 -9.95 -4.69 -33.68
CA ILE A 708 -8.58 -4.69 -33.15
C ILE A 708 -7.78 -5.78 -33.85
N ALA A 709 -6.74 -5.37 -34.57
CA ALA A 709 -5.70 -6.26 -35.05
C ALA A 709 -4.50 -6.20 -34.09
N GLY A 710 -3.81 -7.32 -33.90
CA GLY A 710 -2.61 -7.36 -33.07
C GLY A 710 -2.77 -7.99 -31.69
N MET A 711 -3.92 -8.58 -31.36
CA MET A 711 -4.07 -9.29 -30.08
C MET A 711 -3.29 -10.61 -30.11
N PRO A 712 -2.41 -10.88 -29.12
CA PRO A 712 -1.73 -12.18 -29.01
C PRO A 712 -2.72 -13.29 -28.66
N LYS A 713 -2.40 -14.54 -29.03
CA LYS A 713 -3.15 -15.70 -28.55
C LYS A 713 -2.77 -16.02 -27.10
N GLY A 714 -3.76 -16.33 -26.26
CA GLY A 714 -3.57 -16.74 -24.87
C GLY A 714 -4.80 -16.50 -24.01
N ASN A 715 -4.86 -17.20 -22.87
CA ASN A 715 -5.89 -17.01 -21.86
C ASN A 715 -5.65 -15.72 -21.05
N GLY A 716 -6.73 -15.04 -20.63
CA GLY A 716 -6.63 -13.84 -19.79
C GLY A 716 -6.38 -12.54 -20.56
N ASN A 717 -6.58 -12.55 -21.88
CA ASN A 717 -6.66 -11.31 -22.66
C ASN A 717 -7.96 -10.56 -22.35
N GLN A 718 -7.88 -9.24 -22.23
CA GLN A 718 -9.05 -8.40 -21.98
C GLN A 718 -9.06 -7.13 -22.83
N LEU A 719 -10.26 -6.66 -23.14
CA LEU A 719 -10.54 -5.37 -23.75
C LEU A 719 -11.08 -4.41 -22.70
N MET A 720 -10.73 -3.13 -22.83
CA MET A 720 -11.40 -2.02 -22.17
C MET A 720 -12.25 -1.29 -23.19
N VAL A 721 -13.52 -1.06 -22.86
CA VAL A 721 -14.40 -0.17 -23.61
C VAL A 721 -14.59 1.12 -22.83
N ARG A 722 -14.23 2.25 -23.43
CA ARG A 722 -14.40 3.60 -22.89
C ARG A 722 -15.38 4.39 -23.77
N PRO A 723 -16.62 4.60 -23.31
CA PRO A 723 -17.60 5.48 -23.97
C PRO A 723 -17.09 6.92 -24.09
N THR A 724 -17.71 7.77 -24.90
CA THR A 724 -17.38 9.20 -24.84
C THR A 724 -17.97 9.84 -23.57
N ASP A 725 -17.42 10.97 -23.13
CA ASP A 725 -17.91 11.67 -21.92
C ASP A 725 -19.32 12.26 -22.09
N ASP A 726 -19.81 12.36 -23.34
CA ASP A 726 -21.19 12.74 -23.68
C ASP A 726 -22.17 11.55 -23.65
N GLN A 727 -21.69 10.34 -23.39
CA GLN A 727 -22.50 9.14 -23.31
C GLN A 727 -22.64 8.67 -21.85
N PRO A 728 -23.87 8.34 -21.40
CA PRO A 728 -24.13 7.99 -20.00
C PRO A 728 -23.80 6.52 -19.70
N TYR A 729 -22.60 6.05 -20.03
CA TYR A 729 -22.17 4.68 -19.76
C TYR A 729 -20.85 4.66 -18.98
N PHE A 730 -20.72 3.69 -18.08
CA PHE A 730 -19.45 3.40 -17.43
C PHE A 730 -18.51 2.68 -18.41
N MET A 731 -17.20 2.80 -18.17
CA MET A 731 -16.24 1.90 -18.83
C MET A 731 -16.47 0.44 -18.41
N ARG A 732 -16.06 -0.49 -19.26
CA ARG A 732 -16.25 -1.93 -19.04
C ARG A 732 -15.04 -2.75 -19.48
N GLU A 733 -14.62 -3.70 -18.64
CA GLU A 733 -13.60 -4.70 -18.97
C GLU A 733 -14.28 -5.96 -19.54
N ILE A 734 -13.77 -6.48 -20.65
CA ILE A 734 -14.34 -7.64 -21.34
C ILE A 734 -13.27 -8.69 -21.56
N ASP A 735 -13.49 -9.88 -21.01
CA ASP A 735 -12.68 -11.06 -21.30
C ASP A 735 -12.78 -11.46 -22.76
N VAL A 736 -11.62 -11.60 -23.41
CA VAL A 736 -11.54 -12.16 -24.76
C VAL A 736 -11.36 -13.67 -24.63
N PRO A 737 -12.30 -14.49 -25.15
CA PRO A 737 -12.20 -15.93 -25.05
C PRO A 737 -10.95 -16.45 -25.79
N ASP A 738 -10.34 -17.51 -25.27
CA ASP A 738 -9.30 -18.21 -26.01
C ASP A 738 -9.90 -19.38 -26.80
N SER A 739 -10.01 -19.22 -28.12
CA SER A 739 -10.46 -20.26 -29.04
C SER A 739 -9.29 -21.04 -29.65
N ASP A 740 -9.58 -22.29 -30.05
CA ASP A 740 -8.66 -23.09 -30.84
C ASP A 740 -8.37 -22.40 -32.19
N GLY A 741 -7.14 -22.54 -32.70
CA GLY A 741 -6.71 -21.89 -33.95
C GLY A 741 -6.33 -20.41 -33.82
N MET A 742 -6.37 -19.70 -34.96
CA MET A 742 -6.03 -18.27 -35.13
C MET A 742 -7.17 -17.49 -35.81
N ASP A 743 -8.38 -18.08 -35.86
CA ASP A 743 -9.53 -17.46 -36.50
C ASP A 743 -9.94 -16.16 -35.77
N PRO A 744 -10.49 -15.15 -36.47
CA PRO A 744 -10.97 -13.94 -35.84
C PRO A 744 -12.02 -14.23 -34.76
N ILE A 745 -11.97 -13.46 -33.67
CA ILE A 745 -12.97 -13.54 -32.60
C ILE A 745 -13.99 -12.43 -32.77
N ALA A 746 -15.27 -12.79 -32.70
CA ALA A 746 -16.38 -11.85 -32.62
C ALA A 746 -16.84 -11.73 -31.16
N ILE A 747 -17.00 -10.50 -30.67
CA ILE A 747 -17.50 -10.20 -29.32
C ILE A 747 -18.60 -9.15 -29.40
N ASP A 748 -19.75 -9.45 -28.79
CA ASP A 748 -20.81 -8.46 -28.61
C ASP A 748 -20.73 -7.89 -27.19
N ILE A 749 -20.61 -6.57 -27.10
CA ILE A 749 -20.43 -5.84 -25.86
C ILE A 749 -21.67 -4.99 -25.64
N GLN A 750 -22.26 -5.13 -24.46
CA GLN A 750 -23.43 -4.36 -24.04
C GLN A 750 -23.01 -3.41 -22.92
N LEU A 751 -23.34 -2.14 -23.01
CA LEU A 751 -23.09 -1.18 -21.94
C LEU A 751 -24.40 -0.80 -21.27
N HIS A 752 -24.38 -0.78 -19.93
CA HIS A 752 -25.56 -0.44 -19.15
C HIS A 752 -25.63 1.06 -18.90
N ARG A 753 -26.79 1.64 -19.21
CA ARG A 753 -27.02 3.07 -19.15
C ARG A 753 -27.12 3.55 -17.70
N GLY A 754 -26.28 4.51 -17.35
CA GLY A 754 -26.33 5.22 -16.08
C GLY A 754 -27.20 6.47 -16.11
N ILE A 755 -27.10 7.25 -15.03
CA ILE A 755 -27.77 8.54 -14.84
C ILE A 755 -26.74 9.66 -14.92
N TRP A 756 -27.19 10.86 -15.34
CA TRP A 756 -26.31 12.02 -15.35
C TRP A 756 -26.20 12.66 -13.97
N ILE A 757 -24.98 12.99 -13.57
CA ILE A 757 -24.69 13.84 -12.41
C ILE A 757 -23.90 15.03 -12.94
N GLU A 758 -24.49 16.20 -12.82
CA GLU A 758 -23.90 17.45 -13.30
C GLU A 758 -23.80 18.46 -12.18
N GLY A 759 -22.94 19.44 -12.33
CA GLY A 759 -22.91 20.59 -11.46
C GLY A 759 -21.69 21.45 -11.69
N ASN A 760 -21.41 22.35 -10.75
CA ASN A 760 -20.32 23.29 -10.80
C ASN A 760 -19.42 23.13 -9.57
N VAL A 761 -18.13 23.36 -9.76
CA VAL A 761 -17.14 23.41 -8.69
C VAL A 761 -16.59 24.82 -8.62
N VAL A 762 -16.72 25.45 -7.46
CA VAL A 762 -16.23 26.81 -7.21
C VAL A 762 -15.35 26.86 -5.97
N ASP A 763 -14.41 27.79 -5.95
CA ASP A 763 -13.68 28.15 -4.75
C ASP A 763 -14.66 28.83 -3.77
N LYS A 764 -14.69 28.35 -2.53
CA LYS A 764 -15.62 28.84 -1.50
C LYS A 764 -15.39 30.31 -1.15
N GLN A 765 -14.14 30.76 -1.19
CA GLN A 765 -13.74 32.11 -0.81
C GLN A 765 -13.82 33.09 -1.98
N SER A 766 -13.23 32.77 -3.13
CA SER A 766 -13.21 33.68 -4.28
C SER A 766 -14.49 33.62 -5.11
N ARG A 767 -15.26 32.52 -5.00
CA ARG A 767 -16.41 32.17 -5.87
C ARG A 767 -16.03 32.01 -7.34
N GLU A 768 -14.74 31.93 -7.64
CA GLU A 768 -14.26 31.67 -8.99
C GLU A 768 -14.43 30.18 -9.33
N PRO A 769 -14.67 29.84 -10.61
CA PRO A 769 -14.72 28.46 -11.06
C PRO A 769 -13.39 27.74 -10.86
N VAL A 770 -13.45 26.49 -10.43
CA VAL A 770 -12.26 25.63 -10.32
C VAL A 770 -12.19 24.75 -11.56
N ALA A 771 -11.31 25.08 -12.49
CA ALA A 771 -11.08 24.32 -13.72
C ALA A 771 -10.09 23.16 -13.50
N GLY A 772 -10.31 22.04 -14.21
CA GLY A 772 -9.43 20.86 -14.15
C GLY A 772 -9.52 20.06 -12.85
N ALA A 773 -10.53 20.29 -12.01
CA ALA A 773 -10.80 19.45 -10.85
C ALA A 773 -11.42 18.12 -11.30
N ARG A 774 -10.91 17.02 -10.77
CA ARG A 774 -11.43 15.67 -10.99
C ARG A 774 -12.69 15.44 -10.19
N VAL A 775 -13.62 14.72 -10.80
CA VAL A 775 -14.86 14.33 -10.14
C VAL A 775 -15.05 12.82 -10.18
N HIS A 776 -15.32 12.25 -9.02
CA HIS A 776 -15.35 10.81 -8.79
C HIS A 776 -16.75 10.35 -8.38
N TYR A 777 -17.21 9.27 -9.01
CA TYR A 777 -18.41 8.53 -8.62
C TYR A 777 -18.03 7.31 -7.78
N LEU A 778 -18.48 7.28 -6.53
CA LEU A 778 -18.10 6.27 -5.54
C LEU A 778 -19.38 5.60 -4.99
N PRO A 779 -19.95 4.59 -5.68
CA PRO A 779 -21.16 3.94 -5.21
C PRO A 779 -20.89 3.15 -3.93
N LEU A 780 -21.85 3.13 -3.00
CA LEU A 780 -21.71 2.33 -1.78
C LEU A 780 -21.78 0.84 -2.10
N LEU A 781 -21.10 -0.01 -1.31
CA LEU A 781 -21.27 -1.47 -1.39
C LEU A 781 -22.70 -1.93 -1.05
N THR A 782 -23.53 -1.04 -0.51
CA THR A 782 -24.96 -1.27 -0.27
C THR A 782 -25.84 -0.85 -1.44
N ASN A 783 -25.28 -0.33 -2.53
CA ASN A 783 -26.04 0.08 -3.70
C ASN A 783 -26.43 -1.15 -4.54
N LYS A 784 -27.69 -1.60 -4.37
CA LYS A 784 -28.26 -2.75 -5.11
C LYS A 784 -28.15 -2.64 -6.64
N PHE A 785 -28.16 -1.42 -7.19
CA PHE A 785 -28.11 -1.21 -8.64
C PHE A 785 -26.70 -1.43 -9.20
N ALA A 786 -25.67 -1.30 -8.37
CA ALA A 786 -24.32 -1.68 -8.75
C ALA A 786 -24.19 -3.21 -8.77
N ASP A 787 -24.73 -3.91 -7.77
CA ASP A 787 -24.64 -5.38 -7.65
C ASP A 787 -25.25 -6.15 -8.84
N ASP A 788 -26.21 -5.55 -9.55
CA ASP A 788 -26.90 -6.16 -10.68
C ASP A 788 -26.16 -5.95 -12.03
N LEU A 789 -25.08 -5.17 -12.05
CA LEU A 789 -24.39 -4.74 -13.27
C LEU A 789 -22.99 -5.36 -13.40
N PRO A 790 -22.61 -5.89 -14.57
CA PRO A 790 -21.30 -6.49 -14.77
C PRO A 790 -20.14 -5.48 -14.71
N GLU A 791 -20.41 -4.18 -14.87
CA GLU A 791 -19.43 -3.10 -14.69
C GLU A 791 -18.95 -2.95 -13.22
N PHE A 792 -19.58 -3.67 -12.29
CA PHE A 792 -19.28 -3.64 -10.86
C PHE A 792 -19.12 -5.09 -10.34
N ASP A 793 -17.92 -5.49 -9.94
CA ASP A 793 -17.67 -6.84 -9.40
C ASP A 793 -16.85 -6.80 -8.11
N ARG A 794 -17.32 -7.52 -7.08
CA ARG A 794 -16.60 -7.75 -5.80
C ARG A 794 -16.03 -6.48 -5.12
N GLY A 795 -16.72 -5.36 -5.26
CA GLY A 795 -16.27 -4.08 -4.68
C GLY A 795 -15.28 -3.29 -5.55
N TYR A 796 -15.10 -3.68 -6.82
CA TYR A 796 -14.36 -2.94 -7.83
C TYR A 796 -15.30 -2.46 -8.94
N VAL A 797 -14.97 -1.32 -9.53
CA VAL A 797 -15.59 -0.84 -10.77
C VAL A 797 -14.65 -1.20 -11.91
N ASP A 798 -15.20 -1.64 -13.03
CA ASP A 798 -14.43 -1.89 -14.25
C ASP A 798 -13.74 -0.60 -14.71
N GLY A 799 -12.41 -0.68 -14.87
CA GLY A 799 -11.57 0.46 -15.17
C GLY A 799 -11.53 1.54 -14.08
N GLN A 800 -10.61 2.49 -14.22
CA GLN A 800 -10.54 3.66 -13.33
C GLN A 800 -11.33 4.81 -13.93
N GLN A 801 -12.46 5.17 -13.32
CA GLN A 801 -13.40 6.17 -13.86
C GLN A 801 -13.00 7.62 -13.50
N ASP A 802 -11.70 7.90 -13.32
CA ASP A 802 -11.14 9.22 -13.00
C ASP A 802 -10.99 10.16 -14.21
N ARG A 803 -11.71 9.84 -15.30
CA ARG A 803 -11.74 10.62 -16.54
C ARG A 803 -12.48 11.95 -16.46
N TYR A 804 -13.41 12.11 -15.52
CA TYR A 804 -14.28 13.29 -15.47
C TYR A 804 -13.56 14.47 -14.80
N GLN A 805 -13.52 15.60 -15.50
CA GLN A 805 -12.90 16.84 -15.02
C GLN A 805 -13.83 18.04 -15.22
N THR A 806 -13.62 19.08 -14.42
CA THR A 806 -14.32 20.35 -14.60
C THR A 806 -13.74 21.15 -15.78
N ASP A 807 -14.62 21.79 -16.56
CA ASP A 807 -14.24 22.70 -17.64
C ASP A 807 -13.72 24.05 -17.11
N ALA A 808 -13.41 24.99 -18.02
CA ALA A 808 -12.91 26.32 -17.67
C ALA A 808 -13.92 27.14 -16.83
N GLU A 809 -15.21 26.82 -16.93
CA GLU A 809 -16.30 27.40 -16.17
C GLU A 809 -16.62 26.60 -14.89
N GLY A 810 -15.78 25.62 -14.53
CA GLY A 810 -15.93 24.80 -13.34
C GLY A 810 -17.05 23.76 -13.43
N LYS A 811 -17.67 23.57 -14.60
CA LYS A 811 -18.77 22.61 -14.78
C LYS A 811 -18.22 21.22 -14.96
N PHE A 812 -18.91 20.25 -14.38
CA PHE A 812 -18.65 18.84 -14.62
C PHE A 812 -19.93 18.10 -15.00
N ARG A 813 -19.72 16.98 -15.68
CA ARG A 813 -20.73 15.96 -15.93
C ARG A 813 -20.06 14.61 -15.76
N LEU A 814 -20.72 13.71 -15.03
CA LEU A 814 -20.26 12.34 -14.85
C LEU A 814 -21.45 11.37 -14.81
N VAL A 815 -21.14 10.09 -14.97
CA VAL A 815 -22.12 9.01 -14.96
C VAL A 815 -22.22 8.40 -13.57
N GLY A 816 -23.45 8.23 -13.08
CA GLY A 816 -23.79 7.56 -11.83
C GLY A 816 -24.81 6.44 -12.04
N LEU A 817 -25.17 5.78 -10.94
CA LEU A 817 -26.32 4.87 -10.86
C LEU A 817 -27.38 5.42 -9.88
N PRO A 818 -28.63 4.97 -9.98
CA PRO A 818 -29.60 5.09 -8.88
C PRO A 818 -29.06 4.43 -7.59
N GLY A 819 -29.63 4.81 -6.44
CA GLY A 819 -29.21 4.30 -5.14
C GLY A 819 -28.00 5.00 -4.51
N PRO A 820 -27.60 4.60 -3.29
CA PRO A 820 -26.70 5.40 -2.48
C PRO A 820 -25.26 5.42 -3.02
N ALA A 821 -24.69 6.62 -3.13
CA ALA A 821 -23.33 6.86 -3.59
C ALA A 821 -22.71 8.10 -2.94
N VAL A 822 -21.40 8.24 -3.06
CA VAL A 822 -20.66 9.44 -2.70
C VAL A 822 -20.08 10.04 -3.99
N ILE A 823 -20.24 11.35 -4.16
CA ILE A 823 -19.58 12.12 -5.22
C ILE A 823 -18.43 12.88 -4.59
N GLY A 824 -17.26 12.75 -5.18
CA GLY A 824 -16.01 13.32 -4.72
C GLY A 824 -15.43 14.32 -5.70
N VAL A 825 -14.91 15.45 -5.24
CA VAL A 825 -14.18 16.41 -6.08
C VAL A 825 -12.77 16.61 -5.54
N GLU A 826 -11.79 16.51 -6.43
CA GLU A 826 -10.36 16.69 -6.15
C GLU A 826 -9.73 17.68 -7.13
N SER A 827 -9.07 18.70 -6.64
CA SER A 827 -8.27 19.62 -7.43
C SER A 827 -6.83 19.14 -7.50
N ILE A 828 -6.30 19.05 -8.71
CA ILE A 828 -4.91 18.66 -8.99
C ILE A 828 -3.98 19.84 -9.24
N HIS A 829 -4.50 21.04 -9.49
CA HIS A 829 -3.69 22.21 -9.87
C HIS A 829 -3.66 23.31 -8.82
N GLN A 830 -4.52 23.23 -7.80
CA GLN A 830 -4.69 24.26 -6.79
C GLN A 830 -4.88 23.60 -5.42
N SER A 831 -4.26 24.15 -4.38
CA SER A 831 -4.32 23.64 -3.02
C SER A 831 -5.68 23.93 -2.36
N PHE A 832 -6.47 22.88 -2.14
CA PHE A 832 -7.71 22.94 -1.36
C PHE A 832 -7.65 22.01 -0.16
N GLN A 833 -8.44 22.28 0.87
CA GLN A 833 -8.55 21.40 2.03
C GLN A 833 -9.07 20.02 1.62
N SER A 834 -8.56 18.97 2.27
CA SER A 834 -8.98 17.59 2.03
C SER A 834 -10.00 17.10 3.05
N GLY A 835 -10.92 16.25 2.61
CA GLY A 835 -11.90 15.60 3.48
C GLY A 835 -13.12 16.45 3.85
N VAL A 836 -13.38 17.56 3.14
CA VAL A 836 -14.57 18.41 3.37
C VAL A 836 -15.83 17.58 3.07
N GLY A 837 -16.82 17.62 3.97
CA GLY A 837 -18.03 16.80 3.88
C GLY A 837 -17.93 15.40 4.51
N TYR A 838 -16.74 14.86 4.76
CA TYR A 838 -16.54 13.50 5.29
C TYR A 838 -17.28 13.20 6.62
N LYS A 839 -17.40 14.20 7.50
CA LYS A 839 -18.08 14.06 8.80
C LYS A 839 -19.60 14.04 8.67
N GLU A 840 -20.14 14.64 7.60
CA GLU A 840 -21.57 14.77 7.35
C GLU A 840 -22.15 13.53 6.66
N LEU A 841 -21.31 12.70 6.05
CA LEU A 841 -21.73 11.46 5.40
C LEU A 841 -22.21 10.43 6.44
N THR A 842 -23.39 9.85 6.16
CA THR A 842 -24.06 8.84 7.01
C THR A 842 -23.67 7.40 6.65
N VAL A 843 -22.76 7.25 5.70
CA VAL A 843 -22.28 6.00 5.11
C VAL A 843 -21.57 5.10 6.14
N PRO A 844 -21.73 3.76 6.06
CA PRO A 844 -20.95 2.81 6.85
C PRO A 844 -19.44 2.99 6.64
N LYS A 845 -18.72 3.19 7.76
CA LYS A 845 -17.26 3.37 7.79
C LYS A 845 -16.63 2.08 8.30
N ASP A 846 -15.56 1.63 7.64
CA ASP A 846 -14.79 0.48 8.09
C ASP A 846 -14.21 0.74 9.48
N ALA A 847 -14.49 -0.18 10.41
CA ALA A 847 -14.20 -0.04 11.83
C ALA A 847 -12.69 0.07 12.15
N ASN A 848 -11.82 -0.40 11.24
CA ASN A 848 -10.38 -0.46 11.45
C ASN A 848 -9.62 0.64 10.69
N SER A 849 -10.20 1.22 9.64
CA SER A 849 -9.44 2.04 8.69
C SER A 849 -10.00 3.45 8.43
N LYS A 850 -11.21 3.77 8.91
CA LYS A 850 -11.91 5.05 8.62
C LYS A 850 -12.17 5.29 7.12
N TRP A 851 -11.98 4.29 6.27
CA TRP A 851 -12.40 4.33 4.87
C TRP A 851 -13.88 3.95 4.76
N MET A 852 -14.59 4.47 3.78
CA MET A 852 -15.99 4.10 3.54
C MET A 852 -16.11 2.75 2.83
N GLN A 853 -17.24 2.08 3.02
CA GLN A 853 -17.56 0.86 2.29
C GLN A 853 -18.16 1.22 0.91
N THR A 854 -17.32 1.71 -0.01
CA THR A 854 -17.67 1.97 -1.41
C THR A 854 -17.02 0.94 -2.32
N TYR A 855 -17.52 0.81 -3.54
CA TYR A 855 -16.73 0.26 -4.63
C TYR A 855 -15.47 1.12 -4.81
N SER A 856 -14.32 0.49 -5.05
CA SER A 856 -13.03 1.17 -5.18
C SER A 856 -12.91 1.82 -6.56
N ASN A 857 -12.86 3.15 -6.62
CA ASN A 857 -12.80 3.89 -7.90
C ASN A 857 -12.34 5.36 -7.78
N PRO A 858 -11.03 5.70 -7.89
CA PRO A 858 -9.85 4.83 -7.94
C PRO A 858 -9.33 4.45 -6.53
N ILE A 859 -9.67 5.25 -5.51
CA ILE A 859 -9.37 5.03 -4.10
C ILE A 859 -10.67 5.19 -3.31
N VAL A 860 -10.73 4.61 -2.11
CA VAL A 860 -11.88 4.70 -1.21
C VAL A 860 -11.93 6.10 -0.55
N PRO A 861 -13.11 6.75 -0.44
CA PRO A 861 -13.20 8.07 0.20
C PRO A 861 -12.95 7.98 1.71
N GLY A 862 -12.29 9.01 2.24
CA GLY A 862 -11.81 9.07 3.61
C GLY A 862 -11.58 10.51 4.10
N PRO A 863 -11.05 10.69 5.31
CA PRO A 863 -10.87 12.01 5.90
C PRO A 863 -9.78 12.86 5.24
N LYS A 864 -9.02 12.30 4.30
CA LYS A 864 -7.91 12.96 3.60
C LYS A 864 -8.08 12.98 2.08
N TRP A 865 -9.13 12.37 1.56
CA TRP A 865 -9.40 12.31 0.12
C TRP A 865 -10.87 11.98 -0.11
N PRO A 866 -11.55 12.61 -1.08
CA PRO A 866 -11.10 13.72 -1.95
C PRO A 866 -11.11 15.09 -1.23
N ASN A 867 -10.94 16.22 -1.96
CA ASN A 867 -11.01 17.57 -1.36
C ASN A 867 -12.36 17.82 -0.71
N SER A 868 -13.44 17.60 -1.47
CA SER A 868 -14.82 17.72 -1.00
C SER A 868 -15.65 16.53 -1.44
N MET A 869 -16.62 16.11 -0.62
CA MET A 869 -17.47 14.96 -0.90
C MET A 869 -18.90 15.15 -0.42
N ILE A 870 -19.85 14.66 -1.20
CA ILE A 870 -21.29 14.73 -0.90
C ILE A 870 -21.92 13.35 -1.13
N GLN A 871 -22.77 12.91 -0.19
CA GLN A 871 -23.58 11.70 -0.35
C GLN A 871 -24.82 12.03 -1.18
N ILE A 872 -25.14 11.16 -2.14
CA ILE A 872 -26.38 11.20 -2.91
C ILE A 872 -27.11 9.86 -2.76
N GLU A 873 -28.43 9.88 -2.92
CA GLU A 873 -29.26 8.68 -2.95
C GLU A 873 -30.41 8.89 -3.96
N PRO A 874 -30.13 8.72 -5.26
CA PRO A 874 -31.08 9.01 -6.31
C PRO A 874 -32.14 7.91 -6.41
N ASP A 875 -33.40 8.30 -6.55
CA ASP A 875 -34.51 7.36 -6.70
C ASP A 875 -34.43 6.58 -8.03
N GLU A 876 -35.01 5.38 -8.02
CA GLU A 876 -35.19 4.55 -9.22
C GLU A 876 -36.02 5.32 -10.28
N GLY A 877 -35.46 5.49 -11.48
CA GLY A 877 -36.06 6.30 -12.56
C GLY A 877 -35.53 7.74 -12.67
N THR A 878 -34.67 8.18 -11.76
CA THR A 878 -33.92 9.44 -11.90
C THR A 878 -33.07 9.39 -13.16
N LYS A 879 -33.19 10.39 -14.04
CA LYS A 879 -32.34 10.48 -15.25
C LYS A 879 -31.14 11.40 -15.08
N LYS A 880 -31.26 12.38 -14.19
CA LYS A 880 -30.29 13.45 -14.01
C LYS A 880 -30.36 14.06 -12.61
N ILE A 881 -29.21 14.43 -12.07
CA ILE A 881 -29.01 15.10 -10.79
C ILE A 881 -28.17 16.36 -11.02
N GLN A 882 -28.48 17.42 -10.27
CA GLN A 882 -27.64 18.61 -10.17
C GLN A 882 -27.01 18.66 -8.78
N LEU A 883 -25.68 18.84 -8.72
CA LEU A 883 -24.89 18.81 -7.50
C LEU A 883 -23.69 19.75 -7.62
N ASP A 884 -23.73 20.88 -6.92
CA ASP A 884 -22.62 21.81 -6.88
C ASP A 884 -21.67 21.52 -5.71
N PHE A 885 -20.39 21.83 -5.90
CA PHE A 885 -19.34 21.72 -4.90
C PHE A 885 -18.69 23.07 -4.63
N GLU A 886 -18.35 23.28 -3.36
CA GLU A 886 -17.51 24.37 -2.92
C GLU A 886 -16.22 23.81 -2.34
N LEU A 887 -15.08 24.17 -2.94
CA LEU A 887 -13.77 23.78 -2.43
C LEU A 887 -13.25 24.86 -1.48
N VAL A 888 -12.83 24.44 -0.29
CA VAL A 888 -12.29 25.36 0.72
C VAL A 888 -10.80 25.52 0.47
N PRO A 889 -10.27 26.75 0.27
CA PRO A 889 -8.83 26.96 0.09
C PRO A 889 -8.03 26.30 1.21
N GLY A 890 -7.03 25.52 0.82
CA GLY A 890 -6.13 24.80 1.72
C GLY A 890 -4.91 25.65 2.08
N PRO A 891 -4.25 25.38 3.22
CA PRO A 891 -2.93 25.95 3.52
C PRO A 891 -1.86 25.48 2.54
#